data_AF-A0A1S3J9R2-F1
#
_entry.id   AF-A0A1S3J9R2-F1
#
_cell.length_a   1.000
_cell.length_b   1.000
_cell.length_c   1.000
_cell.angle_alpha   90.00
_cell.angle_beta   90.00
_cell.angle_gamma   90.00
#
_symmetry.space_group_name_H-M   'P 1'
#
loop_
_entity.id
_entity.type
_entity.pdbx_description
1 polymer ?
#
loop_
_entity_poly.entity_id
_entity_poly.type
_entity_poly.pdbx_seq_one_letter_code
_entity_poly.pdbx_strand_id
1 'polypeptide(L)'
;METMTHFYAGVFPVFLALACVFWGPNIGEFFPRFSSSTKEDSTPTTANNVLKGHMEKFGNQAEKIYDIITLDYFPDPEVFYRDYMRKSVPLVVKGALKHWPAVQKWKSEDFLREKFGDSVFMVNMKNITDAYHSYTMPMSMTDFLDDFKKRKVYMDSLISEKMAEDLTLPDFVACGEYMEMLKMIAIFFNSGWSRSDIHFDVSETIFAQVTGGRQWLLTTPTDGKYLYSDEFPYHSGTSPVNWEAIDLVKYPDVSKIAIYNATLDVGDVIYVPEGWWHQAKVTGGIPNIAIAVFIDFLHCLKNAPPSNDSVFIDNCIKLREDKPREMKCNMPLNGMTVKEVYDNYSHLKPQAMKFTIPEFRKDIFEYQPLKSGYSMPTLGLGLGGMSPEEANRSIRHAMRHGYRFFDTDSEDETEATLGYIMGDNPYCKREDVFVIAKVHPKNLGRNATKSSVERSMKRLNTDYIDLILIKAPSCDKEMIDCKAAENPGTWQESWQALEDMSKAGSIRSLGVSNFNILQMEELLTMTTVPVSALQARFDLMKRNTKLREFCNKNGIRFIAHSLLGFKWAKSSSKTNPILHSQMVGFAARFYRTGPASVLIRYALEKNITVVPKSSNRLHIVLNKNSLIMNLRESKDALDALDNFPHIP
;
A
#
# COMPACT_ATOMS: atom_id res chain seq x y z
N MET A 1 61.05 13.43 22.08
CA MET A 1 60.58 14.39 21.06
C MET A 1 60.44 13.66 19.71
N GLU A 2 59.56 12.71 19.42
CA GLU A 2 58.28 12.26 20.01
C GLU A 2 57.31 13.36 20.44
N THR A 3 56.09 13.28 19.93
CA THR A 3 54.91 14.14 20.19
C THR A 3 54.91 15.50 19.48
N MET A 4 54.01 15.64 18.49
CA MET A 4 53.35 16.87 17.97
C MET A 4 53.18 16.88 16.44
N THR A 5 52.81 15.76 15.82
CA THR A 5 52.31 15.79 14.42
C THR A 5 51.07 14.90 14.19
N HIS A 6 50.44 14.40 15.26
CA HIS A 6 49.23 13.57 15.18
C HIS A 6 48.00 14.12 15.94
N PHE A 7 47.89 15.45 16.14
CA PHE A 7 46.78 16.01 16.94
C PHE A 7 45.78 16.93 16.21
N TYR A 8 45.96 17.24 14.91
CA TYR A 8 45.08 18.22 14.23
C TYR A 8 44.41 17.73 12.94
N ALA A 9 44.02 16.45 12.89
CA ALA A 9 43.17 15.93 11.80
C ALA A 9 41.79 15.40 12.28
N GLY A 10 41.51 15.39 13.59
CA GLY A 10 40.32 14.71 14.14
C GLY A 10 39.29 15.59 14.86
N VAL A 11 39.58 16.86 15.17
CA VAL A 11 38.79 17.63 16.15
C VAL A 11 37.83 18.65 15.50
N PHE A 12 38.11 19.13 14.29
CA PHE A 12 37.29 20.16 13.65
C PHE A 12 35.91 19.67 13.14
N PRO A 13 35.75 18.45 12.60
CA PRO A 13 34.43 17.96 12.16
C PRO A 13 33.48 17.66 13.32
N VAL A 14 34.01 17.33 14.50
CA VAL A 14 33.22 16.94 15.69
C VAL A 14 32.65 18.16 16.42
N PHE A 15 33.38 19.28 16.46
CA PHE A 15 32.86 20.52 17.04
C PHE A 15 31.79 21.21 16.19
N LEU A 16 31.90 21.16 14.85
CA LEU A 16 30.87 21.71 13.97
C LEU A 16 29.55 20.91 14.03
N ALA A 17 29.66 19.58 14.19
CA ALA A 17 28.51 18.70 14.37
C ALA A 17 27.81 18.92 15.73
N LEU A 18 28.55 19.23 16.79
CA LEU A 18 27.98 19.53 18.11
C LEU A 18 27.34 20.93 18.19
N ALA A 19 27.88 21.92 17.49
CA ALA A 19 27.32 23.28 17.47
C ALA A 19 25.96 23.34 16.74
N CYS A 20 25.79 22.60 15.64
CA CYS A 20 24.52 22.56 14.89
C CYS A 20 23.42 21.75 15.60
N VAL A 21 23.79 20.83 16.51
CA VAL A 21 22.83 20.01 17.25
C VAL A 21 22.26 20.73 18.47
N PHE A 22 23.01 21.66 19.08
CA PHE A 22 22.52 22.39 20.25
C PHE A 22 21.89 23.75 19.90
N TRP A 23 22.43 24.54 18.98
CA TRP A 23 21.93 25.90 18.70
C TRP A 23 21.62 26.05 17.19
N GLY A 24 20.33 26.08 16.83
CA GLY A 24 19.85 26.14 15.43
C GLY A 24 20.11 27.50 14.73
N PRO A 25 19.96 27.60 13.39
CA PRO A 25 20.38 28.79 12.67
C PRO A 25 19.24 29.81 12.52
N ASN A 26 19.43 30.97 13.15
CA ASN A 26 18.86 32.25 12.73
C ASN A 26 19.93 32.92 11.85
N ILE A 27 19.94 32.62 10.55
CA ILE A 27 20.90 33.22 9.61
C ILE A 27 20.18 34.33 8.87
N GLY A 28 20.28 35.52 9.45
CA GLY A 28 19.74 36.75 8.88
C GLY A 28 20.52 37.96 9.38
N GLU A 29 21.84 37.89 9.52
CA GLU A 29 22.62 39.04 10.04
C GLU A 29 24.13 38.94 9.80
N PHE A 30 24.61 38.58 8.61
CA PHE A 30 26.04 38.68 8.29
C PHE A 30 26.31 38.95 6.80
N PHE A 31 26.02 40.17 6.32
CA PHE A 31 26.80 40.76 5.22
C PHE A 31 26.88 42.30 5.36
N PRO A 32 28.06 42.92 5.16
CA PRO A 32 28.29 44.33 5.44
C PRO A 32 27.85 45.25 4.30
N ARG A 33 27.36 46.44 4.69
CA ARG A 33 26.99 47.57 3.82
C ARG A 33 28.22 48.08 3.04
N PHE A 34 28.10 48.16 1.72
CA PHE A 34 28.87 49.11 0.90
C PHE A 34 27.89 50.07 0.22
N SER A 35 28.11 51.36 0.41
CA SER A 35 27.43 52.44 -0.28
C SER A 35 28.27 52.99 -1.44
N SER A 36 27.56 53.55 -2.42
CA SER A 36 27.96 54.55 -3.44
C SER A 36 27.90 54.08 -4.89
N SER A 37 26.84 54.44 -5.59
CA SER A 37 26.84 55.62 -6.48
C SER A 37 25.52 55.68 -7.23
N THR A 38 24.92 56.86 -7.17
CA THR A 38 23.70 57.27 -7.86
C THR A 38 23.94 57.35 -9.37
N LYS A 39 23.14 56.62 -10.15
CA LYS A 39 22.64 57.10 -11.43
C LYS A 39 21.14 56.90 -11.44
N GLU A 40 20.44 58.02 -11.49
CA GLU A 40 19.05 58.10 -11.93
C GLU A 40 18.96 57.44 -13.31
N ASP A 41 18.03 56.50 -13.48
CA ASP A 41 17.20 56.46 -14.68
C ASP A 41 15.94 55.64 -14.42
N SER A 42 14.81 56.33 -14.59
CA SER A 42 13.43 55.85 -14.75
C SER A 42 12.95 54.72 -13.84
N THR A 43 12.11 55.08 -12.87
CA THR A 43 11.04 54.22 -12.38
C THR A 43 10.19 53.69 -13.54
N PRO A 44 10.10 52.37 -13.80
CA PRO A 44 8.96 51.82 -14.49
C PRO A 44 7.84 51.76 -13.45
N THR A 45 6.78 52.49 -13.72
CA THR A 45 5.45 52.33 -13.13
C THR A 45 5.16 50.83 -12.91
N THR A 46 5.16 50.37 -11.66
CA THR A 46 4.62 49.06 -11.29
C THR A 46 3.10 49.12 -11.42
N ALA A 47 2.62 48.97 -12.65
CA ALA A 47 1.35 48.31 -12.84
C ALA A 47 1.48 46.92 -12.22
N ASN A 48 0.77 46.67 -11.12
CA ASN A 48 0.51 45.31 -10.66
C ASN A 48 -0.24 44.59 -11.79
N ASN A 49 0.48 44.04 -12.75
CA ASN A 49 -0.05 43.11 -13.74
C ASN A 49 -0.36 41.82 -12.99
N VAL A 50 -1.54 41.76 -12.38
CA VAL A 50 -2.11 40.51 -11.87
C VAL A 50 -2.29 39.60 -13.08
N LEU A 51 -1.41 38.62 -13.23
CA LEU A 51 -1.51 37.60 -14.28
C LEU A 51 -2.86 36.88 -14.11
N LYS A 52 -3.71 36.91 -15.15
CA LYS A 52 -5.05 36.29 -15.11
C LYS A 52 -4.94 34.82 -14.71
N GLY A 53 -5.62 34.43 -13.63
CA GLY A 53 -5.62 33.05 -13.13
C GLY A 53 -4.38 32.64 -12.34
N HIS A 54 -3.48 33.57 -12.00
CA HIS A 54 -2.34 33.28 -11.12
C HIS A 54 -2.81 32.89 -9.72
N MET A 55 -2.28 31.78 -9.22
CA MET A 55 -2.67 31.14 -7.95
C MET A 55 -4.15 30.75 -7.87
N GLU A 56 -4.82 30.68 -9.01
CA GLU A 56 -6.17 30.13 -9.13
C GLU A 56 -6.13 28.69 -9.67
N LYS A 57 -7.30 28.04 -9.70
CA LYS A 57 -7.42 26.66 -10.18
C LYS A 57 -7.17 26.58 -11.68
N PHE A 58 -6.62 25.44 -12.10
CA PHE A 58 -6.46 25.08 -13.50
C PHE A 58 -7.77 25.29 -14.26
N GLY A 59 -7.69 25.96 -15.41
CA GLY A 59 -8.83 26.41 -16.19
C GLY A 59 -9.04 27.93 -16.11
N ASN A 60 -8.83 28.54 -14.94
CA ASN A 60 -9.08 29.98 -14.75
C ASN A 60 -8.06 30.86 -15.47
N GLN A 61 -6.85 30.34 -15.72
CA GLN A 61 -5.83 31.04 -16.50
C GLN A 61 -6.18 31.16 -17.98
N ALA A 62 -7.07 30.31 -18.50
CA ALA A 62 -7.38 30.27 -19.92
C ALA A 62 -8.04 31.57 -20.40
N GLU A 63 -7.61 32.09 -21.53
CA GLU A 63 -8.27 33.23 -22.17
C GLU A 63 -9.69 32.86 -22.61
N LYS A 64 -9.85 31.65 -23.15
CA LYS A 64 -11.11 31.11 -23.65
C LYS A 64 -11.27 29.66 -23.21
N ILE A 65 -12.50 29.32 -22.82
CA ILE A 65 -12.94 27.95 -22.56
C ILE A 65 -13.78 27.50 -23.76
N TYR A 66 -13.48 26.32 -24.27
CA TYR A 66 -14.16 25.68 -25.39
C TYR A 66 -15.08 24.57 -24.89
N ASP A 67 -16.22 24.40 -25.55
CA ASP A 67 -17.09 23.26 -25.31
C ASP A 67 -16.59 22.03 -26.07
N ILE A 68 -16.77 20.85 -25.48
CA ILE A 68 -16.55 19.57 -26.16
C ILE A 68 -17.78 19.23 -26.98
N ILE A 69 -17.58 18.61 -28.16
CA ILE A 69 -18.69 18.11 -28.98
C ILE A 69 -19.54 17.19 -28.11
N THR A 70 -20.85 17.48 -28.06
CA THR A 70 -21.79 16.77 -27.21
C THR A 70 -22.93 16.21 -28.05
N LEU A 71 -23.20 14.92 -27.90
CA LEU A 71 -24.31 14.19 -28.52
C LEU A 71 -25.24 13.64 -27.45
N ASP A 72 -26.48 13.35 -27.81
CA ASP A 72 -27.48 12.63 -26.99
C ASP A 72 -27.70 11.18 -27.44
N TYR A 73 -26.92 10.73 -28.43
CA TYR A 73 -26.89 9.35 -28.94
C TYR A 73 -25.46 8.87 -29.18
N PHE A 74 -25.26 7.56 -29.18
CA PHE A 74 -23.98 6.98 -29.61
C PHE A 74 -23.90 6.98 -31.15
N PRO A 75 -22.88 7.60 -31.77
CA PRO A 75 -22.63 7.41 -33.19
C PRO A 75 -22.30 5.94 -33.50
N ASP A 76 -22.55 5.52 -34.74
CA ASP A 76 -22.16 4.19 -35.20
C ASP A 76 -20.64 3.96 -34.98
N PRO A 77 -20.19 2.72 -34.68
CA PRO A 77 -18.78 2.43 -34.44
C PRO A 77 -17.83 2.94 -35.54
N GLU A 78 -18.23 2.83 -36.80
CA GLU A 78 -17.42 3.30 -37.94
C GLU A 78 -17.34 4.83 -38.01
N VAL A 79 -18.43 5.52 -37.65
CA VAL A 79 -18.48 6.98 -37.56
C VAL A 79 -17.64 7.46 -36.39
N PHE A 80 -17.75 6.79 -35.23
CA PHE A 80 -16.93 7.05 -34.06
C PHE A 80 -15.43 6.94 -34.40
N TYR A 81 -15.04 5.85 -35.05
CA TYR A 81 -13.68 5.65 -35.54
C TYR A 81 -13.23 6.81 -36.43
N ARG A 82 -13.98 7.08 -37.51
CA ARG A 82 -13.56 8.02 -38.57
C ARG A 82 -13.48 9.46 -38.06
N ASP A 83 -14.47 9.90 -37.29
CA ASP A 83 -14.68 11.31 -36.98
C ASP A 83 -14.15 11.74 -35.63
N TYR A 84 -13.98 10.80 -34.69
CA TYR A 84 -13.54 11.11 -33.34
C TYR A 84 -12.21 10.45 -33.03
N MET A 85 -12.15 9.12 -33.11
CA MET A 85 -10.95 8.39 -32.72
C MET A 85 -9.77 8.66 -33.64
N ARG A 86 -9.92 8.46 -34.95
CA ARG A 86 -8.87 8.73 -35.93
C ARG A 86 -8.44 10.20 -35.94
N LYS A 87 -9.39 11.13 -35.79
CA LYS A 87 -9.14 12.57 -35.84
C LYS A 87 -8.68 13.17 -34.51
N SER A 88 -8.60 12.36 -33.45
CA SER A 88 -8.25 12.81 -32.09
C SER A 88 -9.18 13.92 -31.59
N VAL A 89 -10.49 13.71 -31.72
CA VAL A 89 -11.52 14.68 -31.30
C VAL A 89 -12.28 14.13 -30.09
N PRO A 90 -12.27 14.83 -28.93
CA PRO A 90 -13.01 14.41 -27.76
C PRO A 90 -14.52 14.53 -27.99
N LEU A 91 -15.28 13.66 -27.34
CA LEU A 91 -16.72 13.55 -27.48
C LEU A 91 -17.37 13.33 -26.12
N VAL A 92 -18.48 14.01 -25.85
CA VAL A 92 -19.39 13.72 -24.74
C VAL A 92 -20.68 13.13 -25.30
N VAL A 93 -21.17 12.05 -24.70
CA VAL A 93 -22.49 11.49 -25.00
C VAL A 93 -23.34 11.54 -23.73
N LYS A 94 -24.43 12.31 -23.77
CA LYS A 94 -25.28 12.58 -22.61
C LYS A 94 -26.31 11.49 -22.40
N GLY A 95 -26.41 10.99 -21.17
CA GLY A 95 -27.45 10.09 -20.69
C GLY A 95 -27.55 8.72 -21.37
N ALA A 96 -26.67 8.39 -22.31
CA ALA A 96 -26.79 7.20 -23.14
C ALA A 96 -26.69 5.89 -22.34
N LEU A 97 -26.09 5.90 -21.16
CA LEU A 97 -25.92 4.72 -20.30
C LEU A 97 -26.88 4.66 -19.11
N LYS A 98 -27.92 5.51 -19.06
CA LYS A 98 -28.92 5.48 -17.97
C LYS A 98 -29.66 4.14 -17.83
N HIS A 99 -29.66 3.34 -18.89
CA HIS A 99 -30.26 2.01 -18.91
C HIS A 99 -29.41 0.95 -18.19
N TRP A 100 -28.12 1.21 -17.91
CA TRP A 100 -27.26 0.25 -17.23
C TRP A 100 -27.82 -0.14 -15.85
N PRO A 101 -27.90 -1.45 -15.54
CA PRO A 101 -28.17 -1.90 -14.18
C PRO A 101 -27.22 -1.27 -13.15
N ALA A 102 -25.95 -1.06 -13.53
CA ALA A 102 -24.98 -0.38 -12.69
C ALA A 102 -25.43 1.04 -12.28
N VAL A 103 -25.88 1.86 -13.24
CA VAL A 103 -26.37 3.23 -12.99
C VAL A 103 -27.59 3.23 -12.06
N GLN A 104 -28.46 2.23 -12.19
CA GLN A 104 -29.69 2.14 -11.41
C GLN A 104 -29.45 1.63 -9.98
N LYS A 105 -28.54 0.67 -9.80
CA LYS A 105 -28.41 -0.13 -8.56
C LYS A 105 -27.18 0.21 -7.72
N TRP A 106 -26.05 0.60 -8.33
CA TRP A 106 -24.76 0.73 -7.62
C TRP A 106 -24.69 1.97 -6.70
N LYS A 107 -25.71 2.82 -6.70
CA LYS A 107 -25.88 3.86 -5.67
C LYS A 107 -26.16 3.29 -4.26
N SER A 108 -26.60 2.02 -4.17
CA SER A 108 -26.90 1.35 -2.90
C SER A 108 -25.69 0.57 -2.39
N GLU A 109 -25.17 0.96 -1.24
CA GLU A 109 -24.09 0.22 -0.56
C GLU A 109 -24.52 -1.19 -0.14
N ASP A 110 -25.78 -1.37 0.25
CA ASP A 110 -26.32 -2.69 0.61
C ASP A 110 -26.31 -3.63 -0.59
N PHE A 111 -26.72 -3.12 -1.76
CA PHE A 111 -26.64 -3.88 -3.01
C PHE A 111 -25.19 -4.25 -3.37
N LEU A 112 -24.26 -3.29 -3.25
CA LEU A 112 -22.83 -3.55 -3.51
C LEU A 112 -22.26 -4.60 -2.55
N ARG A 113 -22.63 -4.58 -1.28
CA ARG A 113 -22.24 -5.58 -0.27
C ARG A 113 -22.83 -6.95 -0.59
N GLU A 114 -24.12 -7.01 -0.91
CA GLU A 114 -24.81 -8.26 -1.20
C GLU A 114 -24.27 -8.92 -2.48
N LYS A 115 -24.19 -8.17 -3.58
CA LYS A 115 -23.80 -8.72 -4.88
C LYS A 115 -22.29 -8.90 -5.02
N PHE A 116 -21.51 -7.93 -4.55
CA PHE A 116 -20.05 -7.86 -4.80
C PHE A 116 -19.21 -7.92 -3.53
N GLY A 117 -19.79 -8.11 -2.34
CA GLY A 117 -19.08 -8.01 -1.05
C GLY A 117 -17.77 -8.80 -0.98
N ASP A 118 -17.76 -9.96 -1.63
CA ASP A 118 -16.62 -10.87 -1.73
C ASP A 118 -15.65 -10.56 -2.88
N SER A 119 -16.04 -9.79 -3.88
CA SER A 119 -15.13 -9.40 -4.97
C SER A 119 -13.98 -8.57 -4.38
N VAL A 120 -12.74 -8.91 -4.76
CA VAL A 120 -11.54 -8.25 -4.26
C VAL A 120 -10.99 -7.32 -5.33
N PHE A 121 -10.59 -6.12 -4.93
CA PHE A 121 -10.10 -5.05 -5.81
C PHE A 121 -8.80 -4.48 -5.26
N MET A 122 -7.95 -3.99 -6.16
CA MET A 122 -6.79 -3.18 -5.77
C MET A 122 -7.26 -1.77 -5.42
N VAL A 123 -6.94 -1.34 -4.21
CA VAL A 123 -7.36 -0.05 -3.66
C VAL A 123 -6.13 0.78 -3.34
N ASN A 124 -6.10 1.99 -3.89
CA ASN A 124 -5.09 3.00 -3.63
C ASN A 124 -5.43 3.76 -2.34
N MET A 125 -4.48 3.78 -1.43
CA MET A 125 -4.56 4.47 -0.16
C MET A 125 -3.95 5.87 -0.32
N LYS A 126 -4.76 6.87 -0.68
CA LYS A 126 -4.29 8.26 -0.85
C LYS A 126 -4.11 8.91 0.54
N ASN A 127 -3.09 9.77 0.68
CA ASN A 127 -2.67 10.44 1.93
C ASN A 127 -2.16 9.53 3.06
N ILE A 128 -1.67 8.32 2.76
CA ILE A 128 -0.96 7.47 3.75
C ILE A 128 0.58 7.58 3.59
N THR A 129 1.03 8.25 2.52
CA THR A 129 2.44 8.55 2.17
C THR A 129 2.61 9.98 1.69
N ASP A 130 3.85 10.37 1.36
CA ASP A 130 4.12 11.65 0.68
C ASP A 130 3.26 11.82 -0.59
N ALA A 131 3.04 13.06 -1.00
CA ALA A 131 2.04 13.44 -2.01
C ALA A 131 2.17 12.74 -3.37
N TYR A 132 3.29 12.07 -3.62
CA TYR A 132 3.66 11.48 -4.91
C TYR A 132 3.53 9.96 -4.94
N HIS A 133 3.27 9.29 -3.81
CA HIS A 133 3.13 7.83 -3.76
C HIS A 133 1.88 7.45 -2.97
N SER A 134 1.10 6.49 -3.47
CA SER A 134 0.01 5.86 -2.72
C SER A 134 0.29 4.38 -2.57
N TYR A 135 0.07 3.85 -1.36
CA TYR A 135 0.07 2.41 -1.16
C TYR A 135 -1.10 1.77 -1.90
N THR A 136 -0.88 0.63 -2.54
CA THR A 136 -1.96 -0.14 -3.14
C THR A 136 -2.14 -1.44 -2.38
N MET A 137 -3.39 -1.86 -2.16
CA MET A 137 -3.66 -3.13 -1.49
C MET A 137 -4.95 -3.80 -1.96
N PRO A 138 -5.01 -5.14 -1.98
CA PRO A 138 -6.25 -5.86 -2.22
C PRO A 138 -7.22 -5.66 -1.05
N MET A 139 -8.46 -5.29 -1.34
CA MET A 139 -9.57 -5.21 -0.38
C MET A 139 -10.82 -5.87 -0.98
N SER A 140 -11.58 -6.61 -0.17
CA SER A 140 -12.93 -7.01 -0.58
C SER A 140 -13.82 -5.77 -0.73
N MET A 141 -14.88 -5.83 -1.56
CA MET A 141 -15.84 -4.73 -1.65
C MET A 141 -16.40 -4.36 -0.27
N THR A 142 -16.70 -5.36 0.57
CA THR A 142 -17.19 -5.13 1.94
C THR A 142 -16.17 -4.34 2.77
N ASP A 143 -14.88 -4.71 2.74
CA ASP A 143 -13.83 -3.99 3.47
C ASP A 143 -13.62 -2.58 2.93
N PHE A 144 -13.65 -2.43 1.60
CA PHE A 144 -13.57 -1.12 0.96
C PHE A 144 -14.72 -0.21 1.42
N LEU A 145 -15.96 -0.72 1.39
CA LEU A 145 -17.15 0.03 1.81
C LEU A 145 -17.15 0.37 3.32
N ASP A 146 -16.49 -0.43 4.15
CA ASP A 146 -16.31 -0.13 5.57
C ASP A 146 -15.40 1.09 5.81
N ASP A 147 -14.45 1.35 4.90
CA ASP A 147 -13.41 2.37 5.04
C ASP A 147 -13.59 3.58 4.11
N PHE A 148 -14.26 3.47 2.95
CA PHE A 148 -14.22 4.48 1.89
C PHE A 148 -14.77 5.85 2.29
N LYS A 149 -15.73 5.91 3.20
CA LYS A 149 -16.24 7.18 3.77
C LYS A 149 -15.37 7.74 4.88
N LYS A 150 -14.54 6.91 5.51
CA LYS A 150 -13.73 7.25 6.71
C LYS A 150 -12.31 7.66 6.33
N ARG A 151 -11.82 7.19 5.19
CA ARG A 151 -10.44 7.37 4.72
C ARG A 151 -10.44 7.77 3.25
N LYS A 152 -9.36 8.44 2.81
CA LYS A 152 -9.14 8.74 1.39
C LYS A 152 -8.63 7.49 0.65
N VAL A 153 -9.50 6.50 0.49
CA VAL A 153 -9.23 5.30 -0.34
C VAL A 153 -9.89 5.42 -1.70
N TYR A 154 -9.17 5.03 -2.73
CA TYR A 154 -9.59 5.12 -4.12
C TYR A 154 -9.42 3.76 -4.78
N MET A 155 -10.53 3.11 -5.11
CA MET A 155 -10.51 1.91 -5.92
C MET A 155 -10.26 2.32 -7.36
N ASP A 156 -9.14 1.86 -7.89
CA ASP A 156 -8.68 2.01 -9.27
C ASP A 156 -8.19 0.63 -9.66
N SER A 157 -9.12 -0.16 -10.19
CA SER A 157 -8.97 -1.59 -10.36
C SER A 157 -9.78 -2.11 -11.53
N LEU A 158 -9.55 -3.34 -11.92
CA LEU A 158 -10.39 -4.01 -12.91
C LEU A 158 -11.77 -4.30 -12.31
N ILE A 159 -12.81 -4.29 -13.15
CA ILE A 159 -14.12 -4.79 -12.73
C ILE A 159 -14.06 -6.30 -12.45
N SER A 160 -14.91 -6.77 -11.54
CA SER A 160 -15.09 -8.21 -11.30
C SER A 160 -16.02 -8.84 -12.34
N GLU A 161 -15.96 -10.16 -12.54
CA GLU A 161 -16.87 -10.87 -13.46
C GLU A 161 -18.35 -10.63 -13.12
N LYS A 162 -18.69 -10.61 -11.82
CA LYS A 162 -20.05 -10.29 -11.35
C LYS A 162 -20.50 -8.88 -11.73
N MET A 163 -19.57 -7.93 -11.77
CA MET A 163 -19.86 -6.54 -12.17
C MET A 163 -20.06 -6.42 -13.68
N ALA A 164 -19.37 -7.25 -14.47
CA ALA A 164 -19.50 -7.27 -15.93
C ALA A 164 -20.91 -7.66 -16.40
N GLU A 165 -21.72 -8.32 -15.56
CA GLU A 165 -23.14 -8.61 -15.82
C GLU A 165 -24.02 -7.35 -15.79
N ASP A 166 -23.61 -6.31 -15.06
CA ASP A 166 -24.38 -5.06 -14.90
C ASP A 166 -23.98 -3.97 -15.92
N LEU A 167 -23.10 -4.31 -16.87
CA LEU A 167 -22.47 -3.39 -17.81
C LEU A 167 -22.61 -3.93 -19.24
N THR A 168 -22.87 -3.06 -20.20
CA THR A 168 -22.63 -3.31 -21.63
C THR A 168 -21.44 -2.48 -22.10
N LEU A 169 -20.92 -2.73 -23.30
CA LEU A 169 -19.98 -1.78 -23.92
C LEU A 169 -20.77 -0.55 -24.40
N PRO A 170 -20.20 0.67 -24.32
CA PRO A 170 -20.79 1.82 -25.01
C PRO A 170 -20.93 1.51 -26.51
N ASP A 171 -22.11 1.78 -27.08
CA ASP A 171 -22.48 1.26 -28.41
C ASP A 171 -21.49 1.66 -29.52
N PHE A 172 -20.87 2.84 -29.42
CA PHE A 172 -19.88 3.32 -30.38
C PHE A 172 -18.56 2.51 -30.40
N VAL A 173 -18.37 1.57 -29.47
CA VAL A 173 -17.23 0.64 -29.39
C VAL A 173 -17.69 -0.79 -29.15
N ALA A 174 -19.00 -1.05 -29.22
CA ALA A 174 -19.57 -2.39 -29.12
C ALA A 174 -19.38 -3.14 -30.45
N CYS A 175 -18.13 -3.36 -30.83
CA CYS A 175 -17.77 -4.01 -32.08
C CYS A 175 -16.51 -4.87 -31.92
N GLY A 176 -16.44 -6.00 -32.63
CA GLY A 176 -15.31 -6.95 -32.57
C GLY A 176 -13.94 -6.31 -32.80
N GLU A 177 -13.81 -5.41 -33.78
CA GLU A 177 -12.56 -4.74 -34.10
C GLU A 177 -12.04 -3.86 -32.94
N TYR A 178 -12.93 -3.24 -32.17
CA TYR A 178 -12.54 -2.53 -30.95
C TYR A 178 -12.12 -3.46 -29.81
N MET A 179 -12.74 -4.63 -29.75
CA MET A 179 -12.45 -5.62 -28.72
C MET A 179 -11.06 -6.24 -28.88
N GLU A 180 -10.56 -6.38 -30.10
CA GLU A 180 -9.18 -6.79 -30.35
C GLU A 180 -8.15 -5.79 -29.78
N MET A 181 -8.55 -4.52 -29.67
CA MET A 181 -7.74 -3.44 -29.11
C MET A 181 -8.04 -3.15 -27.63
N LEU A 182 -8.98 -3.88 -27.01
CA LEU A 182 -9.39 -3.64 -25.63
C LEU A 182 -8.23 -3.96 -24.66
N LYS A 183 -7.75 -2.94 -23.97
CA LYS A 183 -6.71 -3.08 -22.94
C LYS A 183 -7.28 -3.57 -21.62
N MET A 184 -8.29 -2.87 -21.12
CA MET A 184 -8.95 -3.18 -19.85
C MET A 184 -10.25 -2.40 -19.67
N ILE A 185 -11.10 -2.91 -18.79
CA ILE A 185 -12.24 -2.19 -18.24
C ILE A 185 -12.03 -2.03 -16.74
N ALA A 186 -11.94 -0.78 -16.29
CA ALA A 186 -11.60 -0.42 -14.93
C ALA A 186 -12.77 0.25 -14.20
N ILE A 187 -12.84 0.03 -12.90
CA ILE A 187 -13.70 0.74 -11.97
C ILE A 187 -12.89 1.81 -11.23
N PHE A 188 -13.45 3.01 -11.19
CA PHE A 188 -12.99 4.12 -10.38
C PHE A 188 -14.04 4.42 -9.31
N PHE A 189 -13.74 4.11 -8.05
CA PHE A 189 -14.71 4.23 -6.94
C PHE A 189 -14.09 4.91 -5.71
N ASN A 190 -14.70 6.01 -5.27
CA ASN A 190 -14.35 6.77 -4.06
C ASN A 190 -15.57 7.42 -3.38
N SER A 191 -15.31 8.10 -2.26
CA SER A 191 -16.29 8.82 -1.45
C SER A 191 -16.44 10.31 -1.81
N GLY A 192 -16.23 10.69 -3.07
CA GLY A 192 -16.57 12.01 -3.57
C GLY A 192 -15.45 13.06 -3.49
N TRP A 193 -14.20 12.66 -3.22
CA TRP A 193 -13.07 13.58 -3.05
C TRP A 193 -11.99 13.44 -4.12
N SER A 194 -12.07 12.42 -4.99
CA SER A 194 -10.99 12.13 -5.93
C SER A 194 -10.80 13.24 -6.95
N ARG A 195 -9.54 13.38 -7.34
CA ARG A 195 -9.05 14.33 -8.33
C ARG A 195 -7.79 13.76 -8.96
N SER A 196 -7.58 14.03 -10.24
CA SER A 196 -6.32 13.71 -10.90
C SER A 196 -5.39 14.93 -10.88
N ASP A 197 -4.10 14.65 -10.96
CA ASP A 197 -3.12 15.62 -11.45
C ASP A 197 -3.36 15.89 -12.94
N ILE A 198 -2.66 16.88 -13.50
CA ILE A 198 -2.69 17.16 -14.93
C ILE A 198 -1.79 16.13 -15.61
N HIS A 199 -2.36 15.26 -16.44
CA HIS A 199 -1.64 14.17 -17.10
C HIS A 199 -2.30 13.84 -18.44
N PHE A 200 -1.65 13.00 -19.24
CA PHE A 200 -2.27 12.37 -20.42
C PHE A 200 -2.24 10.85 -20.30
N ASP A 201 -3.20 10.22 -20.97
CA ASP A 201 -3.23 8.77 -21.10
C ASP A 201 -2.61 8.33 -22.42
N VAL A 202 -1.94 7.17 -22.37
CA VAL A 202 -1.36 6.46 -23.53
C VAL A 202 -2.32 5.41 -24.11
N SER A 203 -3.60 5.58 -23.84
CA SER A 203 -4.69 4.74 -24.33
C SER A 203 -5.87 5.64 -24.65
N GLU A 204 -6.73 5.17 -25.53
CA GLU A 204 -8.00 5.81 -25.81
C GLU A 204 -8.92 5.56 -24.61
N THR A 205 -9.39 6.64 -23.96
CA THR A 205 -10.10 6.57 -22.69
C THR A 205 -11.57 6.88 -22.91
N ILE A 206 -12.43 5.88 -22.70
CA ILE A 206 -13.88 6.06 -22.69
C ILE A 206 -14.35 5.94 -21.25
N PHE A 207 -14.89 7.01 -20.69
CA PHE A 207 -15.17 7.13 -19.27
C PHE A 207 -16.65 7.40 -19.03
N ALA A 208 -17.33 6.44 -18.43
CA ALA A 208 -18.76 6.44 -18.13
C ALA A 208 -19.01 6.76 -16.64
N GLN A 209 -19.81 7.79 -16.36
CA GLN A 209 -20.18 8.16 -15.00
C GLN A 209 -21.37 7.32 -14.52
N VAL A 210 -21.16 6.47 -13.52
CA VAL A 210 -22.20 5.54 -13.02
C VAL A 210 -22.98 6.15 -11.86
N THR A 211 -22.29 6.73 -10.88
CA THR A 211 -22.91 7.43 -9.74
C THR A 211 -22.13 8.69 -9.40
N GLY A 212 -22.81 9.74 -8.94
CA GLY A 212 -22.19 11.04 -8.69
C GLY A 212 -21.91 11.83 -9.97
N GLY A 213 -20.96 12.75 -9.93
CA GLY A 213 -20.61 13.59 -11.07
C GLY A 213 -19.12 13.92 -11.15
N ARG A 214 -18.65 14.33 -12.32
CA ARG A 214 -17.23 14.66 -12.56
C ARG A 214 -17.07 15.77 -13.58
N GLN A 215 -16.19 16.72 -13.31
CA GLN A 215 -15.72 17.72 -14.26
C GLN A 215 -14.40 17.27 -14.86
N TRP A 216 -14.25 17.52 -16.16
CA TRP A 216 -13.05 17.29 -16.95
C TRP A 216 -12.62 18.61 -17.59
N LEU A 217 -11.37 18.98 -17.38
CA LEU A 217 -10.69 20.05 -18.11
C LEU A 217 -9.63 19.41 -18.98
N LEU A 218 -9.72 19.60 -20.29
CA LEU A 218 -8.79 19.02 -21.25
C LEU A 218 -8.02 20.11 -21.98
N THR A 219 -6.83 19.77 -22.45
CA THR A 219 -6.09 20.55 -23.42
C THR A 219 -5.47 19.63 -24.47
N THR A 220 -5.12 20.21 -25.62
CA THR A 220 -4.70 19.45 -26.79
C THR A 220 -3.36 18.75 -26.54
N PRO A 221 -3.07 17.63 -27.22
CA PRO A 221 -1.76 17.00 -27.15
C PRO A 221 -0.61 17.99 -27.45
N THR A 222 -0.81 18.87 -28.45
CA THR A 222 0.18 19.87 -28.88
C THR A 222 0.42 20.99 -27.87
N ASP A 223 -0.58 21.34 -27.06
CA ASP A 223 -0.43 22.32 -25.97
C ASP A 223 0.31 21.73 -24.77
N GLY A 224 0.50 20.39 -24.73
CA GLY A 224 1.23 19.67 -23.68
C GLY A 224 2.62 20.21 -23.37
N LYS A 225 3.32 20.73 -24.39
CA LYS A 225 4.64 21.37 -24.23
C LYS A 225 4.63 22.59 -23.28
N TYR A 226 3.46 23.20 -23.06
CA TYR A 226 3.28 24.32 -22.13
C TYR A 226 2.95 23.87 -20.71
N LEU A 227 2.88 22.56 -20.45
CA LEU A 227 2.61 21.97 -19.14
C LEU A 227 3.88 21.48 -18.42
N TYR A 228 5.07 21.75 -18.96
CA TYR A 228 6.37 21.53 -18.28
C TYR A 228 6.60 20.09 -17.81
N SER A 229 5.97 19.08 -18.42
CA SER A 229 6.09 17.68 -17.98
C SER A 229 7.50 17.11 -18.17
N ASP A 230 8.21 17.54 -19.21
CA ASP A 230 9.61 17.17 -19.47
C ASP A 230 10.57 17.61 -18.35
N GLU A 231 10.18 18.60 -17.53
CA GLU A 231 10.95 19.10 -16.38
C GLU A 231 10.61 18.35 -15.08
N PHE A 232 9.73 17.35 -15.13
CA PHE A 232 9.28 16.59 -13.98
C PHE A 232 9.92 15.19 -13.94
N PRO A 233 11.04 15.00 -13.21
CA PRO A 233 11.82 13.77 -13.29
C PRO A 233 11.17 12.57 -12.59
N TYR A 234 10.06 12.78 -11.88
CA TYR A 234 9.44 11.73 -11.06
C TYR A 234 8.44 10.87 -11.86
N HIS A 235 7.68 11.48 -12.77
CA HIS A 235 6.62 10.81 -13.52
C HIS A 235 6.48 11.38 -14.94
N SER A 236 6.94 10.64 -15.95
CA SER A 236 6.65 10.94 -17.35
C SER A 236 5.13 10.92 -17.59
N GLY A 237 4.66 11.85 -18.42
CA GLY A 237 3.25 12.02 -18.74
C GLY A 237 2.42 12.74 -17.69
N THR A 238 3.04 13.30 -16.66
CA THR A 238 2.37 14.12 -15.63
C THR A 238 3.03 15.50 -15.55
N SER A 239 2.22 16.55 -15.43
CA SER A 239 2.70 17.91 -15.28
C SER A 239 3.09 18.22 -13.82
N PRO A 240 4.19 18.96 -13.58
CA PRO A 240 4.53 19.47 -12.25
C PRO A 240 3.66 20.65 -11.80
N VAL A 241 2.80 21.16 -12.68
CA VAL A 241 1.97 22.34 -12.43
C VAL A 241 0.90 22.00 -11.39
N ASN A 242 0.87 22.77 -10.30
CA ASN A 242 -0.14 22.60 -9.26
C ASN A 242 -1.51 23.10 -9.76
N TRP A 243 -2.39 22.16 -10.09
CA TRP A 243 -3.72 22.46 -10.61
C TRP A 243 -4.62 23.23 -9.62
N GLU A 244 -4.35 23.22 -8.30
CA GLU A 244 -5.14 24.00 -7.32
C GLU A 244 -4.79 25.48 -7.29
N ALA A 245 -3.56 25.80 -7.68
CA ALA A 245 -3.00 27.14 -7.63
C ALA A 245 -1.90 27.26 -8.69
N ILE A 246 -2.28 27.67 -9.89
CA ILE A 246 -1.37 27.79 -11.03
C ILE A 246 -0.42 28.96 -10.80
N ASP A 247 0.83 28.64 -10.46
CA ASP A 247 1.89 29.62 -10.33
C ASP A 247 2.36 30.08 -11.72
N LEU A 248 1.66 31.05 -12.30
CA LEU A 248 2.03 31.67 -13.59
C LEU A 248 3.34 32.49 -13.56
N VAL A 249 3.94 32.72 -12.40
CA VAL A 249 5.30 33.30 -12.34
C VAL A 249 6.32 32.21 -12.60
N LYS A 250 6.12 31.03 -12.02
CA LYS A 250 6.98 29.85 -12.23
C LYS A 250 6.70 29.15 -13.56
N TYR A 251 5.45 29.06 -13.98
CA TYR A 251 4.97 28.35 -15.17
C TYR A 251 4.18 29.27 -16.10
N PRO A 252 4.80 30.33 -16.66
CA PRO A 252 4.09 31.36 -17.42
C PRO A 252 3.39 30.82 -18.67
N ASP A 253 3.93 29.78 -19.30
CA ASP A 253 3.40 29.26 -20.56
C ASP A 253 2.08 28.51 -20.40
N VAL A 254 1.70 28.13 -19.17
CA VAL A 254 0.38 27.51 -18.88
C VAL A 254 -0.77 28.45 -19.26
N SER A 255 -0.53 29.77 -19.35
CA SER A 255 -1.52 30.74 -19.85
C SER A 255 -1.85 30.59 -21.34
N LYS A 256 -0.99 29.91 -22.12
CA LYS A 256 -1.13 29.76 -23.58
C LYS A 256 -2.06 28.61 -23.98
N ILE A 257 -2.41 27.72 -23.06
CA ILE A 257 -3.14 26.49 -23.38
C ILE A 257 -4.62 26.77 -23.65
N ALA A 258 -5.18 26.07 -24.63
CA ALA A 258 -6.63 26.03 -24.81
C ALA A 258 -7.25 25.08 -23.77
N ILE A 259 -8.35 25.48 -23.13
CA ILE A 259 -9.08 24.62 -22.19
C ILE A 259 -10.43 24.21 -22.78
N TYR A 260 -10.69 22.92 -22.79
CA TYR A 260 -11.97 22.32 -23.13
C TYR A 260 -12.61 21.81 -21.84
N ASN A 261 -13.87 22.17 -21.59
CA ASN A 261 -14.55 21.82 -20.34
C ASN A 261 -15.74 20.90 -20.61
N ALA A 262 -15.87 19.86 -19.80
CA ALA A 262 -17.05 19.01 -19.77
C ALA A 262 -17.40 18.61 -18.34
N THR A 263 -18.70 18.60 -18.04
CA THR A 263 -19.23 18.05 -16.79
C THR A 263 -20.09 16.84 -17.14
N LEU A 264 -19.83 15.72 -16.47
CA LEU A 264 -20.55 14.47 -16.60
C LEU A 264 -21.51 14.27 -15.43
N ASP A 265 -22.76 14.02 -15.78
CA ASP A 265 -23.80 13.54 -14.88
C ASP A 265 -23.97 12.03 -15.01
N VAL A 266 -24.83 11.47 -14.16
CA VAL A 266 -25.12 10.03 -14.13
C VAL A 266 -25.63 9.53 -15.49
N GLY A 267 -24.93 8.54 -16.05
CA GLY A 267 -25.20 7.93 -17.36
C GLY A 267 -24.54 8.62 -18.55
N ASP A 268 -23.79 9.71 -18.32
CA ASP A 268 -22.99 10.37 -19.36
C ASP A 268 -21.68 9.61 -19.61
N VAL A 269 -21.15 9.77 -20.82
CA VAL A 269 -19.86 9.24 -21.26
C VAL A 269 -19.01 10.37 -21.83
N ILE A 270 -17.72 10.38 -21.51
CA ILE A 270 -16.72 11.15 -22.24
C ILE A 270 -15.75 10.19 -22.94
N TYR A 271 -15.44 10.48 -24.19
CA TYR A 271 -14.31 9.93 -24.91
C TYR A 271 -13.19 10.97 -24.90
N VAL A 272 -12.05 10.58 -24.32
CA VAL A 272 -10.81 11.35 -24.26
C VAL A 272 -9.78 10.65 -25.15
N PRO A 273 -9.34 11.29 -26.25
CA PRO A 273 -8.41 10.64 -27.15
C PRO A 273 -7.03 10.44 -26.53
N GLU A 274 -6.35 9.35 -26.90
CA GLU A 274 -4.96 9.08 -26.47
C GLU A 274 -4.05 10.30 -26.75
N GLY A 275 -3.30 10.72 -25.71
CA GLY A 275 -2.42 11.89 -25.73
C GLY A 275 -3.06 13.22 -25.33
N TRP A 276 -4.38 13.28 -25.11
CA TRP A 276 -5.02 14.50 -24.58
C TRP A 276 -4.69 14.68 -23.10
N TRP A 277 -4.20 15.87 -22.78
CA TRP A 277 -3.92 16.29 -21.41
C TRP A 277 -5.21 16.63 -20.70
N HIS A 278 -5.35 16.21 -19.46
CA HIS A 278 -6.58 16.42 -18.72
C HIS A 278 -6.38 16.48 -17.20
N GLN A 279 -7.33 17.17 -16.56
CA GLN A 279 -7.55 17.22 -15.12
C GLN A 279 -9.00 16.84 -14.87
N ALA A 280 -9.22 15.79 -14.08
CA ALA A 280 -10.55 15.31 -13.73
C ALA A 280 -10.81 15.50 -12.24
N LYS A 281 -11.97 16.05 -11.89
CA LYS A 281 -12.35 16.32 -10.50
C LYS A 281 -13.79 15.92 -10.24
N VAL A 282 -14.02 15.23 -9.12
CA VAL A 282 -15.38 14.89 -8.69
C VAL A 282 -16.17 16.16 -8.32
N THR A 283 -17.42 16.22 -8.77
CA THR A 283 -18.35 17.34 -8.51
C THR A 283 -19.58 16.94 -7.70
N GLY A 284 -19.85 15.65 -7.48
CA GLY A 284 -21.00 15.24 -6.67
C GLY A 284 -21.07 13.76 -6.29
N GLY A 285 -21.89 13.51 -5.26
CA GLY A 285 -22.41 12.20 -4.85
C GLY A 285 -21.45 11.29 -4.07
N ILE A 286 -22.01 10.56 -3.10
CA ILE A 286 -21.41 9.37 -2.50
C ILE A 286 -22.44 8.24 -2.64
N PRO A 287 -22.08 7.06 -3.17
CA PRO A 287 -20.78 6.73 -3.76
C PRO A 287 -20.51 7.49 -5.08
N ASN A 288 -19.25 7.77 -5.40
CA ASN A 288 -18.85 8.24 -6.74
C ASN A 288 -18.17 7.07 -7.48
N ILE A 289 -18.87 6.54 -8.49
CA ILE A 289 -18.43 5.37 -9.26
C ILE A 289 -18.43 5.74 -10.73
N ALA A 290 -17.36 5.35 -11.41
CA ALA A 290 -17.25 5.42 -12.85
C ALA A 290 -16.60 4.15 -13.41
N ILE A 291 -16.91 3.86 -14.67
CA ILE A 291 -16.31 2.78 -15.44
C ILE A 291 -15.52 3.40 -16.58
N ALA A 292 -14.28 2.96 -16.76
CA ALA A 292 -13.49 3.34 -17.92
C ALA A 292 -13.20 2.12 -18.79
N VAL A 293 -13.34 2.29 -20.10
CA VAL A 293 -12.92 1.35 -21.12
C VAL A 293 -11.68 1.94 -21.78
N PHE A 294 -10.55 1.25 -21.66
CA PHE A 294 -9.28 1.65 -22.24
C PHE A 294 -8.99 0.82 -23.50
N ILE A 295 -8.69 1.49 -24.61
CA ILE A 295 -8.40 0.85 -25.89
C ILE A 295 -6.97 1.25 -26.31
N ASP A 296 -6.12 0.26 -26.60
CA ASP A 296 -4.75 0.50 -27.07
C ASP A 296 -4.73 0.59 -28.60
N PHE A 297 -4.98 1.79 -29.14
CA PHE A 297 -5.13 1.99 -30.58
C PHE A 297 -3.80 2.19 -31.31
N LEU A 298 -2.95 3.08 -30.79
CA LEU A 298 -1.68 3.43 -31.41
C LEU A 298 -0.54 2.54 -30.92
N HIS A 299 -0.66 2.00 -29.71
CA HIS A 299 0.43 1.37 -28.95
C HIS A 299 1.67 2.28 -28.93
N CYS A 300 1.48 3.57 -28.65
CA CYS A 300 2.54 4.57 -28.71
C CYS A 300 3.79 4.19 -27.92
N LEU A 301 3.63 3.67 -26.69
CA LEU A 301 4.77 3.24 -25.86
C LEU A 301 5.66 2.18 -26.52
N LYS A 302 5.10 1.39 -27.45
CA LYS A 302 5.82 0.35 -28.19
C LYS A 302 6.33 0.84 -29.55
N ASN A 303 5.53 1.66 -30.23
CA ASN A 303 5.73 2.02 -31.63
C ASN A 303 6.43 3.37 -31.81
N ALA A 304 6.38 4.25 -30.81
CA ALA A 304 7.13 5.50 -30.80
C ALA A 304 8.52 5.29 -30.16
N PRO A 305 9.58 5.92 -30.69
CA PRO A 305 10.89 5.90 -30.05
C PRO A 305 10.81 6.47 -28.62
N PRO A 306 11.53 5.89 -27.64
CA PRO A 306 11.66 6.48 -26.32
C PRO A 306 12.24 7.90 -26.41
N SER A 307 11.55 8.87 -25.81
CA SER A 307 11.93 10.28 -25.83
C SER A 307 11.34 11.00 -24.61
N ASN A 308 11.56 12.31 -24.53
CA ASN A 308 10.78 13.16 -23.63
C ASN A 308 9.30 13.20 -24.08
N ASP A 309 8.41 13.67 -23.21
CA ASP A 309 6.95 13.62 -23.40
C ASP A 309 6.53 14.40 -24.64
N SER A 310 7.12 15.58 -24.88
CA SER A 310 6.79 16.42 -26.03
C SER A 310 7.07 15.70 -27.36
N VAL A 311 8.27 15.13 -27.52
CA VAL A 311 8.65 14.38 -28.72
C VAL A 311 7.84 13.07 -28.82
N PHE A 312 7.51 12.46 -27.69
CA PHE A 312 6.72 11.23 -27.65
C PHE A 312 5.31 11.48 -28.19
N ILE A 313 4.66 12.57 -27.77
CA ILE A 313 3.35 12.99 -28.26
C ILE A 313 3.39 13.31 -29.77
N ASP A 314 4.39 14.02 -30.26
CA ASP A 314 4.52 14.30 -31.70
C ASP A 314 4.62 13.02 -32.53
N ASN A 315 5.34 12.02 -32.04
CA ASN A 315 5.43 10.71 -32.68
C ASN A 315 4.10 9.95 -32.64
N CYS A 316 3.36 10.04 -31.53
CA CYS A 316 1.99 9.50 -31.43
C CYS A 316 1.03 10.12 -32.44
N ILE A 317 1.09 11.44 -32.62
CA ILE A 317 0.24 12.15 -33.58
C ILE A 317 0.48 11.59 -34.99
N LYS A 318 1.75 11.45 -35.39
CA LYS A 318 2.12 10.87 -36.71
C LYS A 318 1.60 9.43 -36.86
N LEU A 319 1.78 8.59 -35.85
CA LEU A 319 1.27 7.22 -35.86
C LEU A 319 -0.25 7.16 -36.06
N ARG A 320 -1.00 8.13 -35.53
CA ARG A 320 -2.45 8.23 -35.72
C ARG A 320 -2.82 8.59 -37.16
N GLU A 321 -2.08 9.52 -37.76
CA GLU A 321 -2.29 9.93 -39.16
C GLU A 321 -2.11 8.76 -40.15
N ASP A 322 -1.17 7.87 -39.85
CA ASP A 322 -0.84 6.68 -40.65
C ASP A 322 -1.87 5.53 -40.58
N LYS A 323 -2.84 5.60 -39.66
CA LYS A 323 -3.87 4.54 -39.53
C LYS A 323 -4.76 4.48 -40.79
N PRO A 324 -5.59 3.44 -41.00
CA PRO A 324 -6.58 3.38 -42.08
C PRO A 324 -7.73 4.37 -41.91
N ARG A 325 -8.17 5.06 -42.97
CA ARG A 325 -9.22 6.12 -42.88
C ARG A 325 -10.58 5.62 -42.41
N GLU A 326 -10.85 4.35 -42.63
CA GLU A 326 -12.10 3.70 -42.30
C GLU A 326 -11.80 2.41 -41.53
N MET A 327 -12.74 2.05 -40.68
CA MET A 327 -12.81 0.77 -40.00
C MET A 327 -14.20 0.19 -40.31
N LYS A 328 -14.29 -1.12 -40.52
CA LYS A 328 -15.57 -1.80 -40.70
C LYS A 328 -15.93 -2.55 -39.43
N CYS A 329 -17.19 -2.48 -39.02
CA CYS A 329 -17.69 -3.26 -37.90
C CYS A 329 -18.35 -4.54 -38.40
N ASN A 330 -17.59 -5.62 -38.52
CA ASN A 330 -18.13 -6.88 -39.05
C ASN A 330 -18.88 -7.68 -37.99
N MET A 331 -18.70 -7.33 -36.72
CA MET A 331 -19.20 -8.06 -35.58
C MET A 331 -19.80 -7.10 -34.55
N PRO A 332 -21.07 -6.71 -34.71
CA PRO A 332 -21.76 -5.86 -33.74
C PRO A 332 -22.00 -6.62 -32.44
N LEU A 333 -21.71 -5.96 -31.31
CA LEU A 333 -21.84 -6.48 -29.95
C LEU A 333 -22.88 -5.70 -29.12
N ASN A 334 -23.67 -4.85 -29.78
CA ASN A 334 -24.65 -3.99 -29.13
C ASN A 334 -25.61 -4.78 -28.25
N GLY A 335 -25.89 -4.24 -27.06
CA GLY A 335 -26.80 -4.84 -26.09
C GLY A 335 -26.26 -6.08 -25.35
N MET A 336 -25.12 -6.65 -25.75
CA MET A 336 -24.47 -7.71 -24.97
C MET A 336 -23.84 -7.14 -23.71
N THR A 337 -24.03 -7.83 -22.59
CA THR A 337 -23.28 -7.54 -21.38
C THR A 337 -21.80 -7.81 -21.58
N VAL A 338 -20.95 -7.10 -20.85
CA VAL A 338 -19.49 -7.32 -20.88
C VAL A 338 -19.18 -8.79 -20.53
N LYS A 339 -19.98 -9.40 -19.63
CA LYS A 339 -19.85 -10.82 -19.30
C LYS A 339 -20.13 -11.73 -20.50
N GLU A 340 -21.23 -11.51 -21.22
CA GLU A 340 -21.58 -12.30 -22.42
C GLU A 340 -20.53 -12.16 -23.52
N VAL A 341 -20.00 -10.95 -23.72
CA VAL A 341 -18.90 -10.73 -24.69
C VAL A 341 -17.71 -11.60 -24.33
N TYR A 342 -17.30 -11.64 -23.07
CA TYR A 342 -16.14 -12.45 -22.66
C TYR A 342 -16.40 -13.96 -22.67
N ASP A 343 -17.62 -14.40 -22.37
CA ASP A 343 -17.97 -15.82 -22.39
C ASP A 343 -18.02 -16.37 -23.82
N ASN A 344 -18.62 -15.61 -24.73
CA ASN A 344 -18.76 -16.01 -26.13
C ASN A 344 -17.46 -15.81 -26.92
N TYR A 345 -16.62 -14.86 -26.50
CA TYR A 345 -15.39 -14.48 -27.21
C TYR A 345 -14.21 -14.40 -26.24
N SER A 346 -13.88 -15.55 -25.65
CA SER A 346 -12.81 -15.67 -24.63
C SER A 346 -11.43 -15.16 -25.06
N HIS A 347 -11.14 -15.13 -26.36
CA HIS A 347 -9.93 -14.55 -26.94
C HIS A 347 -9.87 -13.02 -26.77
N LEU A 348 -11.01 -12.35 -26.61
CA LEU A 348 -11.15 -10.91 -26.38
C LEU A 348 -11.06 -10.53 -24.88
N LYS A 349 -10.97 -11.52 -23.97
CA LYS A 349 -10.82 -11.27 -22.53
C LYS A 349 -9.40 -10.73 -22.24
N PRO A 350 -9.24 -9.49 -21.73
CA PRO A 350 -7.94 -8.94 -21.42
C PRO A 350 -7.17 -9.83 -20.43
N GLN A 351 -5.85 -9.97 -20.61
CA GLN A 351 -5.01 -10.74 -19.69
C GLN A 351 -5.13 -10.25 -18.25
N ALA A 352 -5.25 -8.94 -18.05
CA ALA A 352 -5.42 -8.32 -16.75
C ALA A 352 -6.63 -8.89 -15.99
N MET A 353 -7.73 -9.21 -16.69
CA MET A 353 -8.94 -9.82 -16.12
C MET A 353 -8.87 -11.35 -15.98
N LYS A 354 -7.86 -12.01 -16.57
CA LYS A 354 -7.62 -13.45 -16.37
C LYS A 354 -6.99 -13.71 -15.00
N PHE A 355 -6.26 -12.73 -14.45
CA PHE A 355 -5.76 -12.76 -13.08
C PHE A 355 -6.86 -12.31 -12.12
N THR A 356 -7.71 -13.24 -11.68
CA THR A 356 -8.67 -12.94 -10.62
C THR A 356 -7.92 -12.80 -9.29
N ILE A 357 -7.94 -11.60 -8.71
CA ILE A 357 -7.49 -11.31 -7.34
C ILE A 357 -7.97 -12.36 -6.30
N PRO A 358 -9.12 -13.05 -6.44
CA PRO A 358 -9.46 -14.25 -5.66
C PRO A 358 -8.36 -15.30 -5.43
N GLU A 359 -7.35 -15.44 -6.29
CA GLU A 359 -6.20 -16.32 -6.01
C GLU A 359 -5.36 -15.84 -4.81
N PHE A 360 -5.40 -14.55 -4.45
CA PHE A 360 -4.83 -14.02 -3.20
C PHE A 360 -5.58 -14.44 -1.92
N ARG A 361 -6.78 -15.06 -2.05
CA ARG A 361 -7.52 -15.65 -0.92
C ARG A 361 -7.16 -17.10 -0.64
N LYS A 362 -6.42 -17.80 -1.52
CA LYS A 362 -5.78 -19.07 -1.12
C LYS A 362 -4.80 -18.77 0.03
N ASP A 363 -4.62 -19.72 0.93
CA ASP A 363 -3.82 -19.54 2.14
C ASP A 363 -2.37 -19.20 1.78
N ILE A 364 -2.07 -17.90 1.63
CA ILE A 364 -0.74 -17.38 1.30
C ILE A 364 0.20 -17.42 2.51
N PHE A 365 -0.31 -17.80 3.69
CA PHE A 365 0.52 -17.97 4.86
C PHE A 365 1.40 -19.20 4.66
N GLU A 366 2.70 -18.97 4.61
CA GLU A 366 3.68 -20.03 4.57
C GLU A 366 3.78 -20.68 5.95
N TYR A 367 3.88 -22.01 5.99
CA TYR A 367 4.07 -22.78 7.21
C TYR A 367 5.48 -23.34 7.23
N GLN A 368 6.09 -23.35 8.41
CA GLN A 368 7.42 -23.92 8.64
C GLN A 368 7.33 -25.04 9.67
N PRO A 369 8.00 -26.18 9.43
CA PRO A 369 8.04 -27.25 10.41
C PRO A 369 8.84 -26.83 11.64
N LEU A 370 8.35 -27.22 12.80
CA LEU A 370 9.04 -27.15 14.08
C LEU A 370 9.70 -28.49 14.39
N LYS A 371 10.74 -28.46 15.21
CA LYS A 371 11.47 -29.67 15.64
C LYS A 371 10.59 -30.67 16.40
N SER A 372 9.48 -30.21 16.98
CA SER A 372 8.44 -31.02 17.61
C SER A 372 7.58 -31.83 16.62
N GLY A 373 7.68 -31.58 15.31
CA GLY A 373 6.89 -32.22 14.26
C GLY A 373 5.60 -31.47 13.89
N TYR A 374 5.25 -30.41 14.62
CA TYR A 374 4.15 -29.51 14.27
C TYR A 374 4.59 -28.43 13.27
N SER A 375 3.63 -27.78 12.59
CA SER A 375 3.89 -26.68 11.67
C SER A 375 3.40 -25.35 12.23
N MET A 376 4.10 -24.27 11.93
CA MET A 376 3.79 -22.92 12.40
C MET A 376 3.77 -21.91 11.24
N PRO A 377 2.78 -21.01 11.16
CA PRO A 377 2.80 -19.92 10.20
C PRO A 377 4.02 -19.00 10.37
N THR A 378 4.55 -18.46 9.27
CA THR A 378 5.69 -17.53 9.29
C THR A 378 5.32 -16.10 9.68
N LEU A 379 4.04 -15.72 9.54
CA LEU A 379 3.50 -14.41 9.89
C LEU A 379 2.31 -14.57 10.84
N GLY A 380 2.37 -13.90 11.99
CA GLY A 380 1.29 -13.84 12.98
C GLY A 380 0.96 -12.44 13.45
N LEU A 381 0.04 -12.33 14.40
CA LEU A 381 -0.33 -11.08 15.07
C LEU A 381 0.18 -11.11 16.52
N GLY A 382 1.03 -10.15 16.88
CA GLY A 382 1.44 -9.93 18.26
C GLY A 382 0.36 -9.20 19.05
N LEU A 383 -0.03 -9.71 20.21
CA LEU A 383 -1.10 -9.16 21.05
C LEU A 383 -0.59 -8.44 22.31
N GLY A 384 0.70 -8.55 22.63
CA GLY A 384 1.29 -7.93 23.82
C GLY A 384 1.01 -6.41 23.94
N GLY A 385 0.58 -6.00 25.13
CA GLY A 385 0.26 -4.63 25.50
C GLY A 385 -0.90 -4.00 24.73
N MET A 386 -1.85 -4.79 24.22
CA MET A 386 -3.13 -4.28 23.70
C MET A 386 -4.16 -4.17 24.83
N SER A 387 -5.04 -3.18 24.78
CA SER A 387 -6.25 -3.22 25.62
C SER A 387 -7.19 -4.36 25.16
N PRO A 388 -8.12 -4.83 26.00
CA PRO A 388 -9.13 -5.81 25.60
C PRO A 388 -9.91 -5.39 24.34
N GLU A 389 -10.27 -4.11 24.22
CA GLU A 389 -11.00 -3.59 23.05
C GLU A 389 -10.13 -3.57 21.79
N GLU A 390 -8.85 -3.20 21.92
CA GLU A 390 -7.89 -3.26 20.82
C GLU A 390 -7.71 -4.71 20.36
N ALA A 391 -7.49 -5.64 21.30
CA ALA A 391 -7.32 -7.06 21.01
C ALA A 391 -8.56 -7.62 20.31
N ASN A 392 -9.76 -7.35 20.82
CA ASN A 392 -11.01 -7.85 20.22
C ASN A 392 -11.18 -7.38 18.77
N ARG A 393 -10.98 -6.09 18.51
CA ARG A 393 -11.08 -5.54 17.14
C ARG A 393 -10.01 -6.12 16.21
N SER A 394 -8.79 -6.29 16.71
CA SER A 394 -7.64 -6.70 15.90
C SER A 394 -7.68 -8.18 15.55
N ILE A 395 -8.00 -9.04 16.53
CA ILE A 395 -8.10 -10.50 16.34
C ILE A 395 -9.22 -10.84 15.36
N ARG A 396 -10.43 -10.30 15.55
CA ARG A 396 -11.56 -10.55 14.63
C ARG A 396 -11.22 -10.13 13.21
N HIS A 397 -10.58 -8.98 13.04
CA HIS A 397 -10.15 -8.51 11.73
C HIS A 397 -9.04 -9.39 11.13
N ALA A 398 -8.02 -9.74 11.90
CA ALA A 398 -6.94 -10.61 11.44
C ALA A 398 -7.46 -11.99 11.01
N MET A 399 -8.33 -12.62 11.81
CA MET A 399 -8.92 -13.93 11.50
C MET A 399 -9.76 -13.90 10.20
N ARG A 400 -10.56 -12.85 10.01
CA ARG A 400 -11.30 -12.61 8.76
C ARG A 400 -10.37 -12.50 7.54
N HIS A 401 -9.16 -11.98 7.72
CA HIS A 401 -8.15 -11.89 6.67
C HIS A 401 -7.21 -13.11 6.60
N GLY A 402 -7.53 -14.21 7.29
CA GLY A 402 -6.81 -15.48 7.19
C GLY A 402 -5.66 -15.66 8.18
N TYR A 403 -5.41 -14.72 9.10
CA TYR A 403 -4.43 -14.95 10.15
C TYR A 403 -4.85 -16.14 11.01
N ARG A 404 -3.89 -17.03 11.25
CA ARG A 404 -4.05 -18.21 12.10
C ARG A 404 -3.00 -18.29 13.21
N PHE A 405 -2.07 -17.35 13.29
CA PHE A 405 -1.01 -17.35 14.29
C PHE A 405 -1.10 -16.11 15.19
N PHE A 406 -1.24 -16.35 16.51
CA PHE A 406 -1.36 -15.30 17.53
C PHE A 406 -0.30 -15.48 18.61
N ASP A 407 0.43 -14.40 18.88
CA ASP A 407 1.44 -14.35 19.94
C ASP A 407 0.92 -13.54 21.14
N THR A 408 0.54 -14.24 22.22
CA THR A 408 -0.06 -13.63 23.40
C THR A 408 0.98 -13.25 24.45
N ASP A 409 0.57 -12.51 25.48
CA ASP A 409 1.33 -12.40 26.72
C ASP A 409 0.39 -12.71 27.89
N SER A 410 0.90 -13.44 28.88
CA SER A 410 0.10 -13.96 30.00
C SER A 410 -0.39 -12.87 30.97
N GLU A 411 0.04 -11.63 30.78
CA GLU A 411 -0.21 -10.51 31.68
C GLU A 411 -1.34 -9.57 31.22
N ASP A 412 -1.67 -9.54 29.92
CA ASP A 412 -2.41 -8.41 29.32
C ASP A 412 -3.87 -8.71 28.97
N GLU A 413 -4.53 -9.69 29.63
CA GLU A 413 -5.92 -10.13 29.38
C GLU A 413 -6.26 -10.60 27.94
N THR A 414 -5.32 -10.46 26.99
CA THR A 414 -5.50 -10.80 25.57
C THR A 414 -5.77 -12.28 25.32
N GLU A 415 -5.27 -13.17 26.18
CA GLU A 415 -5.58 -14.60 26.14
C GLU A 415 -7.07 -14.87 26.31
N ALA A 416 -7.76 -14.16 27.22
CA ALA A 416 -9.19 -14.32 27.44
C ALA A 416 -10.00 -13.83 26.23
N THR A 417 -9.58 -12.71 25.65
CA THR A 417 -10.19 -12.16 24.44
C THR A 417 -10.03 -13.10 23.24
N LEU A 418 -8.82 -13.65 23.05
CA LEU A 418 -8.55 -14.63 22.00
C LEU A 418 -9.35 -15.91 22.21
N GLY A 419 -9.42 -16.43 23.44
CA GLY A 419 -10.20 -17.61 23.79
C GLY A 419 -11.69 -17.45 23.49
N TYR A 420 -12.27 -16.31 23.89
CA TYR A 420 -13.67 -15.98 23.58
C TYR A 420 -13.92 -15.95 22.06
N ILE A 421 -13.06 -15.28 21.29
CA ILE A 421 -13.22 -15.20 19.84
C ILE A 421 -13.06 -16.58 19.21
N MET A 422 -12.07 -17.39 19.61
CA MET A 422 -11.90 -18.75 19.06
C MET A 422 -13.13 -19.63 19.28
N GLY A 423 -13.84 -19.48 20.41
CA GLY A 423 -15.08 -20.22 20.69
C GLY A 423 -16.31 -19.72 19.91
N ASP A 424 -16.32 -18.46 19.50
CA ASP A 424 -17.45 -17.76 18.86
C ASP A 424 -17.24 -17.54 17.34
N ASN A 425 -16.19 -18.11 16.74
CA ASN A 425 -15.78 -17.77 15.38
C ASN A 425 -16.26 -18.77 14.31
N PRO A 426 -17.04 -18.32 13.29
CA PRO A 426 -17.46 -19.18 12.18
C PRO A 426 -16.37 -19.45 11.13
N TYR A 427 -15.23 -18.74 11.16
CA TYR A 427 -14.21 -18.76 10.10
C TYR A 427 -13.07 -19.78 10.32
N CYS A 428 -12.90 -20.33 11.53
CA CYS A 428 -11.87 -21.31 11.82
C CYS A 428 -12.17 -22.14 13.07
N LYS A 429 -11.62 -23.35 13.12
CA LYS A 429 -11.63 -24.21 14.31
C LYS A 429 -10.39 -23.92 15.17
N ARG A 430 -10.40 -24.38 16.42
CA ARG A 430 -9.24 -24.30 17.32
C ARG A 430 -7.98 -24.95 16.71
N GLU A 431 -8.14 -26.05 16.00
CA GLU A 431 -7.05 -26.80 15.33
C GLU A 431 -6.40 -26.04 14.17
N ASP A 432 -7.09 -25.04 13.61
CA ASP A 432 -6.55 -24.17 12.55
C ASP A 432 -5.72 -23.02 13.12
N VAL A 433 -5.76 -22.77 14.44
CA VAL A 433 -5.13 -21.60 15.08
C VAL A 433 -3.89 -22.03 15.85
N PHE A 434 -2.75 -21.40 15.58
CA PHE A 434 -1.51 -21.55 16.31
C PHE A 434 -1.38 -20.45 17.38
N VAL A 435 -1.30 -20.84 18.66
CA VAL A 435 -1.17 -19.90 19.78
C VAL A 435 0.17 -20.05 20.47
N ILE A 436 0.89 -18.94 20.65
CA ILE A 436 2.00 -18.84 21.59
C ILE A 436 1.50 -18.23 22.90
N ALA A 437 1.79 -18.89 24.02
CA ALA A 437 1.69 -18.31 25.35
C ALA A 437 3.06 -18.36 26.06
N LYS A 438 3.24 -17.52 27.08
CA LYS A 438 4.57 -17.30 27.69
C LYS A 438 4.53 -17.43 29.21
N VAL A 439 5.52 -18.13 29.77
CA VAL A 439 5.76 -18.18 31.22
C VAL A 439 6.57 -16.95 31.62
N HIS A 440 5.94 -16.04 32.35
CA HIS A 440 6.60 -14.84 32.87
C HIS A 440 7.70 -15.20 33.90
N PRO A 441 8.82 -14.47 34.00
CA PRO A 441 9.89 -14.78 34.95
C PRO A 441 9.46 -14.80 36.43
N LYS A 442 8.39 -14.09 36.79
CA LYS A 442 7.76 -14.15 38.13
C LYS A 442 7.09 -15.49 38.46
N ASN A 443 6.94 -16.36 37.46
CA ASN A 443 6.31 -17.67 37.60
C ASN A 443 7.30 -18.81 37.31
N LEU A 444 8.62 -18.57 37.32
CA LEU A 444 9.58 -19.67 37.14
C LEU A 444 9.60 -20.57 38.38
N GLY A 445 10.10 -21.78 38.20
CA GLY A 445 10.00 -22.87 39.17
C GLY A 445 8.86 -23.82 38.82
N ARG A 446 8.99 -25.08 39.26
CA ARG A 446 8.17 -26.20 38.77
C ARG A 446 6.66 -25.97 38.94
N ASN A 447 6.22 -25.67 40.17
CA ASN A 447 4.80 -25.52 40.50
C ASN A 447 4.20 -24.22 39.98
N ALA A 448 4.96 -23.12 40.06
CA ALA A 448 4.53 -21.81 39.57
C ALA A 448 4.35 -21.82 38.05
N THR A 449 5.25 -22.49 37.33
CA THR A 449 5.17 -22.67 35.87
C THR A 449 3.93 -23.44 35.47
N LYS A 450 3.69 -24.61 36.08
CA LYS A 450 2.48 -25.41 35.82
C LYS A 450 1.20 -24.60 36.05
N SER A 451 1.11 -23.93 37.19
CA SER A 451 -0.03 -23.06 37.53
C SER A 451 -0.20 -21.91 36.53
N SER A 452 0.89 -21.35 36.01
CA SER A 452 0.85 -20.29 35.01
C SER A 452 0.28 -20.79 33.69
N VAL A 453 0.73 -21.96 33.21
CA VAL A 453 0.24 -22.56 31.96
C VAL A 453 -1.24 -22.95 32.08
N GLU A 454 -1.65 -23.53 33.21
CA GLU A 454 -3.06 -23.86 33.47
C GLU A 454 -3.97 -22.61 33.46
N ARG A 455 -3.51 -21.48 34.02
CA ARG A 455 -4.23 -20.20 33.92
C ARG A 455 -4.34 -19.72 32.48
N SER A 456 -3.27 -19.82 31.69
CA SER A 456 -3.31 -19.47 30.26
C SER A 456 -4.28 -20.36 29.48
N MET A 457 -4.28 -21.67 29.70
CA MET A 457 -5.24 -22.60 29.07
C MET A 457 -6.69 -22.25 29.43
N LYS A 458 -6.95 -21.93 30.71
CA LYS A 458 -8.28 -21.49 31.16
C LYS A 458 -8.73 -20.20 30.47
N ARG A 459 -7.84 -19.20 30.34
CA ARG A 459 -8.16 -17.93 29.66
C ARG A 459 -8.40 -18.14 28.16
N LEU A 460 -7.54 -18.91 27.51
CA LEU A 460 -7.68 -19.26 26.10
C LEU A 460 -8.85 -20.21 25.82
N ASN A 461 -9.47 -20.78 26.87
CA ASN A 461 -10.55 -21.76 26.78
C ASN A 461 -10.18 -22.95 25.86
N THR A 462 -9.05 -23.58 26.13
CA THR A 462 -8.47 -24.66 25.31
C THR A 462 -7.78 -25.71 26.18
N ASP A 463 -7.80 -26.97 25.73
CA ASP A 463 -7.14 -28.09 26.42
C ASP A 463 -5.65 -28.25 26.06
N TYR A 464 -5.20 -27.53 25.03
CA TYR A 464 -3.80 -27.53 24.61
C TYR A 464 -3.30 -26.16 24.12
N ILE A 465 -1.98 -25.95 24.18
CA ILE A 465 -1.28 -24.79 23.61
C ILE A 465 -0.25 -25.25 22.58
N ASP A 466 -0.17 -24.54 21.45
CA ASP A 466 0.68 -24.93 20.31
C ASP A 466 2.17 -24.71 20.60
N LEU A 467 2.53 -23.59 21.25
CA LEU A 467 3.88 -23.30 21.67
C LEU A 467 3.91 -22.54 23.00
N ILE A 468 4.63 -23.08 23.99
CA ILE A 468 4.96 -22.35 25.22
C ILE A 468 6.39 -21.85 25.17
N LEU A 469 6.59 -20.58 25.51
CA LEU A 469 7.90 -19.97 25.67
C LEU A 469 8.18 -19.60 27.14
N ILE A 470 9.37 -19.92 27.64
CA ILE A 470 9.91 -19.21 28.82
C ILE A 470 10.26 -17.79 28.37
N LYS A 471 9.57 -16.75 28.91
CA LYS A 471 9.66 -15.36 28.40
C LYS A 471 11.06 -14.74 28.53
N ALA A 472 11.78 -15.09 29.61
CA ALA A 472 13.18 -14.76 29.86
C ALA A 472 13.74 -15.69 30.96
N PRO A 473 15.08 -15.85 31.04
CA PRO A 473 15.71 -16.76 32.01
C PRO A 473 15.64 -16.26 33.47
N SER A 474 15.38 -14.96 33.67
CA SER A 474 15.27 -14.34 34.99
C SER A 474 14.50 -13.02 34.91
N CYS A 475 14.10 -12.49 36.06
CA CYS A 475 13.62 -11.10 36.18
C CYS A 475 14.77 -10.11 35.95
N ASP A 476 14.49 -9.01 35.26
CA ASP A 476 15.47 -7.96 34.94
C ASP A 476 14.75 -6.61 34.73
N LYS A 477 15.00 -5.63 35.59
CA LYS A 477 14.38 -4.29 35.52
C LYS A 477 14.54 -3.58 34.17
N GLU A 478 15.56 -3.91 33.37
CA GLU A 478 15.81 -3.27 32.07
C GLU A 478 15.09 -3.94 30.89
N MET A 479 14.77 -5.24 31.00
CA MET A 479 14.15 -6.03 29.93
C MET A 479 12.73 -6.47 30.26
N ILE A 480 12.47 -6.90 31.50
CA ILE A 480 11.18 -7.38 31.99
C ILE A 480 10.95 -6.85 33.40
N ASP A 481 9.99 -5.93 33.55
CA ASP A 481 9.68 -5.23 34.80
C ASP A 481 9.15 -6.16 35.90
N CYS A 482 10.05 -6.92 36.52
CA CYS A 482 9.81 -7.72 37.72
C CYS A 482 11.09 -7.77 38.58
N LYS A 483 10.93 -8.05 39.86
CA LYS A 483 12.06 -8.12 40.81
C LYS A 483 12.57 -9.55 40.91
N ALA A 484 13.88 -9.74 40.99
CA ALA A 484 14.47 -11.08 41.16
C ALA A 484 13.92 -11.85 42.38
N ALA A 485 13.57 -11.13 43.46
CA ALA A 485 12.94 -11.72 44.66
C ALA A 485 11.51 -12.24 44.42
N GLU A 486 10.86 -11.85 43.33
CA GLU A 486 9.53 -12.37 42.94
C GLU A 486 9.64 -13.70 42.19
N ASN A 487 10.86 -14.16 41.88
CA ASN A 487 11.09 -15.40 41.16
C ASN A 487 11.04 -16.61 42.13
N PRO A 488 10.04 -17.52 42.04
CA PRO A 488 9.90 -18.64 42.96
C PRO A 488 10.82 -19.84 42.64
N GLY A 489 11.55 -19.82 41.53
CA GLY A 489 12.44 -20.92 41.14
C GLY A 489 13.31 -20.61 39.92
N THR A 490 13.90 -21.63 39.30
CA THR A 490 14.82 -21.44 38.16
C THR A 490 14.13 -21.67 36.82
N TRP A 491 14.72 -21.14 35.73
CA TRP A 491 14.22 -21.45 34.39
C TRP A 491 14.44 -22.94 34.03
N GLN A 492 15.45 -23.59 34.60
CA GLN A 492 15.70 -25.04 34.45
C GLN A 492 14.56 -25.87 35.04
N GLU A 493 14.13 -25.55 36.27
CA GLU A 493 12.97 -26.20 36.91
C GLU A 493 11.68 -25.97 36.12
N SER A 494 11.55 -24.78 35.53
CA SER A 494 10.41 -24.42 34.67
C SER A 494 10.43 -25.25 33.39
N TRP A 495 11.59 -25.40 32.74
CA TRP A 495 11.73 -26.23 31.55
C TRP A 495 11.32 -27.67 31.83
N GLN A 496 11.79 -28.27 32.93
CA GLN A 496 11.42 -29.63 33.30
C GLN A 496 9.90 -29.79 33.50
N ALA A 497 9.23 -28.80 34.12
CA ALA A 497 7.78 -28.80 34.27
C ALA A 497 7.06 -28.75 32.91
N LEU A 498 7.58 -27.94 31.98
CA LEU A 498 7.02 -27.83 30.63
C LEU A 498 7.22 -29.12 29.83
N GLU A 499 8.34 -29.82 30.00
CA GLU A 499 8.55 -31.14 29.40
C GLU A 499 7.53 -32.16 29.87
N ASP A 500 7.25 -32.19 31.19
CA ASP A 500 6.24 -33.08 31.77
C ASP A 500 4.85 -32.79 31.18
N MET A 501 4.48 -31.50 31.07
CA MET A 501 3.22 -31.08 30.47
C MET A 501 3.15 -31.36 28.96
N SER A 502 4.27 -31.27 28.24
CA SER A 502 4.33 -31.62 26.82
C SER A 502 4.15 -33.13 26.62
N LYS A 503 4.80 -33.96 27.44
CA LYS A 503 4.63 -35.42 27.44
C LYS A 503 3.19 -35.83 27.78
N ALA A 504 2.49 -35.05 28.61
CA ALA A 504 1.08 -35.25 28.92
C ALA A 504 0.12 -34.80 27.80
N GLY A 505 0.61 -34.17 26.73
CA GLY A 505 -0.18 -33.77 25.57
C GLY A 505 -0.81 -32.37 25.64
N SER A 506 -0.70 -31.66 26.78
CA SER A 506 -1.26 -30.31 26.93
C SER A 506 -0.44 -29.23 26.22
N ILE A 507 0.80 -29.53 25.82
CA ILE A 507 1.68 -28.59 25.09
C ILE A 507 2.31 -29.29 23.89
N ARG A 508 2.10 -28.75 22.69
CA ARG A 508 2.60 -29.33 21.43
C ARG A 508 4.08 -29.05 21.18
N SER A 509 4.53 -27.82 21.44
CA SER A 509 5.91 -27.39 21.20
C SER A 509 6.44 -26.54 22.35
N LEU A 510 7.74 -26.63 22.61
CA LEU A 510 8.43 -25.84 23.63
C LEU A 510 9.51 -24.96 23.03
N GLY A 511 9.72 -23.80 23.63
CA GLY A 511 10.78 -22.88 23.25
C GLY A 511 11.08 -21.90 24.36
N VAL A 512 11.96 -20.95 24.07
CA VAL A 512 12.35 -19.91 25.01
C VAL A 512 12.36 -18.55 24.32
N SER A 513 12.39 -17.48 25.10
CA SER A 513 12.49 -16.11 24.62
C SER A 513 13.58 -15.37 25.39
N ASN A 514 14.31 -14.50 24.69
CA ASN A 514 15.38 -13.68 25.28
C ASN A 514 16.54 -14.48 25.93
N PHE A 515 16.80 -15.69 25.44
CA PHE A 515 17.97 -16.48 25.83
C PHE A 515 19.17 -16.11 24.95
N ASN A 516 20.35 -16.03 25.56
CA ASN A 516 21.61 -15.88 24.83
C ASN A 516 22.18 -17.25 24.39
N ILE A 517 23.26 -17.25 23.60
CA ILE A 517 23.85 -18.49 23.05
C ILE A 517 24.27 -19.46 24.18
N LEU A 518 24.90 -18.97 25.25
CA LEU A 518 25.37 -19.82 26.35
C LEU A 518 24.19 -20.51 27.07
N GLN A 519 23.11 -19.77 27.30
CA GLN A 519 21.88 -20.32 27.89
C GLN A 519 21.19 -21.32 26.96
N MET A 520 21.24 -21.07 25.64
CA MET A 520 20.73 -22.03 24.66
C MET A 520 21.57 -23.31 24.60
N GLU A 521 22.89 -23.20 24.71
CA GLU A 521 23.80 -24.36 24.80
C GLU A 521 23.51 -25.18 26.06
N GLU A 522 23.38 -24.51 27.21
CA GLU A 522 22.99 -25.16 28.48
C GLU A 522 21.65 -25.90 28.32
N LEU A 523 20.62 -25.21 27.81
CA LEU A 523 19.31 -25.81 27.57
C LEU A 523 19.37 -27.07 26.69
N LEU A 524 20.14 -27.02 25.60
CA LEU A 524 20.27 -28.15 24.68
C LEU A 524 20.99 -29.36 25.28
N THR A 525 21.81 -29.17 26.32
CA THR A 525 22.47 -30.28 27.02
C THR A 525 21.57 -30.98 28.04
N MET A 526 20.55 -30.31 28.56
CA MET A 526 19.65 -30.85 29.59
C MET A 526 18.27 -31.30 29.08
N THR A 527 17.87 -30.89 27.88
CA THR A 527 16.51 -31.12 27.37
C THR A 527 16.27 -32.56 26.89
N THR A 528 15.11 -33.11 27.21
CA THR A 528 14.58 -34.40 26.70
C THR A 528 13.51 -34.22 25.62
N VAL A 529 12.91 -33.02 25.54
CA VAL A 529 11.93 -32.64 24.50
C VAL A 529 12.59 -31.69 23.47
N PRO A 530 12.19 -31.71 22.18
CA PRO A 530 12.75 -30.80 21.18
C PRO A 530 12.51 -29.30 21.50
N VAL A 531 13.60 -28.55 21.63
CA VAL A 531 13.55 -27.07 21.62
C VAL A 531 13.18 -26.63 20.20
N SER A 532 11.97 -26.10 20.04
CA SER A 532 11.37 -25.83 18.73
C SER A 532 11.54 -24.38 18.28
N ALA A 533 11.61 -23.44 19.21
CA ALA A 533 11.70 -22.01 18.88
C ALA A 533 12.53 -21.20 19.88
N LEU A 534 13.15 -20.14 19.39
CA LEU A 534 13.71 -19.04 20.16
C LEU A 534 13.09 -17.73 19.67
N GLN A 535 12.38 -17.03 20.56
CA GLN A 535 11.89 -15.68 20.29
C GLN A 535 12.90 -14.64 20.82
N ALA A 536 13.32 -13.69 19.99
CA ALA A 536 14.25 -12.66 20.42
C ALA A 536 14.07 -11.37 19.62
N ARG A 537 14.61 -10.27 20.15
CA ARG A 537 14.54 -8.96 19.48
C ARG A 537 15.21 -9.08 18.11
N PHE A 538 14.56 -8.59 17.08
CA PHE A 538 15.17 -8.42 15.77
C PHE A 538 14.61 -7.15 15.15
N ASP A 539 15.48 -6.31 14.61
CA ASP A 539 15.14 -5.16 13.79
C ASP A 539 16.32 -4.88 12.84
N LEU A 540 16.21 -3.94 11.89
CA LEU A 540 17.30 -3.67 10.93
C LEU A 540 18.62 -3.28 11.60
N MET A 541 18.57 -2.67 12.79
CA MET A 541 19.75 -2.27 13.55
C MET A 541 20.30 -3.43 14.38
N LYS A 542 19.43 -4.26 14.97
CA LYS A 542 19.76 -5.42 15.79
C LYS A 542 19.40 -6.73 15.09
N ARG A 543 20.29 -7.22 14.22
CA ARG A 543 20.06 -8.41 13.39
C ARG A 543 20.26 -9.76 14.09
N ASN A 544 20.93 -9.78 15.24
CA ASN A 544 21.19 -11.00 16.01
C ASN A 544 21.75 -12.18 15.16
N THR A 545 22.63 -11.90 14.20
CA THR A 545 23.07 -12.87 13.18
C THR A 545 23.64 -14.16 13.78
N LYS A 546 24.58 -14.07 14.74
CA LYS A 546 25.16 -15.27 15.39
C LYS A 546 24.10 -16.14 16.07
N LEU A 547 23.13 -15.51 16.73
CA LEU A 547 22.05 -16.22 17.42
C LEU A 547 21.10 -16.89 16.42
N ARG A 548 20.80 -16.22 15.29
CA ARG A 548 19.98 -16.79 14.21
C ARG A 548 20.67 -17.97 13.53
N GLU A 549 21.97 -17.85 13.25
CA GLU A 549 22.78 -18.94 12.70
C GLU A 549 22.83 -20.14 13.65
N PHE A 550 23.01 -19.89 14.95
CA PHE A 550 22.92 -20.92 15.98
C PHE A 550 21.55 -21.62 15.96
N CYS A 551 20.45 -20.86 15.90
CA CYS A 551 19.11 -21.44 15.85
C CYS A 551 18.94 -22.30 14.60
N ASN A 552 19.32 -21.78 13.43
CA ASN A 552 19.21 -22.49 12.15
C ASN A 552 20.00 -23.80 12.15
N LYS A 553 21.26 -23.78 12.65
CA LYS A 553 22.11 -24.98 12.76
C LYS A 553 21.49 -26.07 13.63
N ASN A 554 20.71 -25.70 14.65
CA ASN A 554 20.10 -26.63 15.60
C ASN A 554 18.64 -27.01 15.27
N GLY A 555 18.11 -26.54 14.12
CA GLY A 555 16.71 -26.75 13.72
C GLY A 555 15.71 -26.01 14.61
N ILE A 556 16.14 -24.92 15.26
CA ILE A 556 15.32 -24.09 16.15
C ILE A 556 14.77 -22.92 15.33
N ARG A 557 13.45 -22.70 15.38
CA ARG A 557 12.83 -21.58 14.68
C ARG A 557 13.12 -20.25 15.38
N PHE A 558 13.65 -19.28 14.65
CA PHE A 558 13.84 -17.93 15.18
C PHE A 558 12.58 -17.08 14.95
N ILE A 559 12.03 -16.50 16.03
CA ILE A 559 10.85 -15.63 15.99
C ILE A 559 11.27 -14.22 16.40
N ALA A 560 11.03 -13.24 15.52
CA ALA A 560 11.31 -11.84 15.80
C ALA A 560 10.19 -11.20 16.61
N HIS A 561 10.53 -10.66 17.77
CA HIS A 561 9.73 -9.61 18.39
C HIS A 561 10.37 -8.23 18.15
N SER A 562 9.52 -7.20 18.20
CA SER A 562 9.94 -5.80 18.02
C SER A 562 10.58 -5.46 16.68
N LEU A 563 10.15 -6.15 15.61
CA LEU A 563 10.59 -5.96 14.22
C LEU A 563 10.63 -4.48 13.76
N LEU A 564 9.64 -3.70 14.20
CA LEU A 564 9.47 -2.31 13.82
C LEU A 564 10.13 -1.33 14.82
N GLY A 565 10.91 -1.83 15.78
CA GLY A 565 11.56 -1.09 16.86
C GLY A 565 10.86 -1.23 18.23
N PHE A 566 11.64 -1.31 19.32
CA PHE A 566 11.13 -1.54 20.70
C PHE A 566 11.24 -0.31 21.62
N LYS A 567 12.41 0.33 21.69
CA LYS A 567 12.75 1.34 22.72
C LYS A 567 12.55 2.79 22.27
N TRP A 568 12.27 3.04 20.99
CA TRP A 568 12.05 4.39 20.45
C TRP A 568 10.76 5.03 20.96
N ALA A 569 9.72 4.24 21.22
CA ALA A 569 8.47 4.74 21.81
C ALA A 569 8.65 5.31 23.23
N LYS A 570 9.77 5.00 23.89
CA LYS A 570 10.13 5.50 25.24
C LYS A 570 11.31 6.48 25.23
N SER A 571 11.88 6.83 24.06
CA SER A 571 12.99 7.79 23.98
C SER A 571 12.48 9.21 23.70
N SER A 572 13.31 10.22 23.99
CA SER A 572 13.02 11.63 23.69
C SER A 572 12.98 11.94 22.18
N SER A 573 13.38 10.99 21.33
CA SER A 573 13.24 11.12 19.87
C SER A 573 11.78 10.96 19.49
N LYS A 574 11.20 12.00 18.90
CA LYS A 574 9.81 11.99 18.41
C LYS A 574 9.58 11.06 17.21
N THR A 575 10.64 10.49 16.61
CA THR A 575 10.55 9.72 15.36
C THR A 575 11.29 8.38 15.43
N ASN A 576 10.69 7.36 14.80
CA ASN A 576 11.26 6.01 14.69
C ASN A 576 12.33 5.98 13.57
N PRO A 577 13.62 5.77 13.89
CA PRO A 577 14.70 5.89 12.90
C PRO A 577 14.69 4.79 11.83
N ILE A 578 14.04 3.65 12.09
CA ILE A 578 13.93 2.56 11.11
C ILE A 578 12.79 2.87 10.14
N LEU A 579 11.60 3.19 10.65
CA LEU A 579 10.43 3.46 9.80
C LEU A 579 10.54 4.76 8.99
N HIS A 580 11.30 5.74 9.48
CA HIS A 580 11.53 7.02 8.80
C HIS A 580 12.89 7.12 8.08
N SER A 581 13.64 6.02 7.99
CA SER A 581 14.90 6.00 7.24
C SER A 581 14.66 6.18 5.74
N GLN A 582 15.51 6.96 5.08
CA GLN A 582 15.51 7.10 3.62
C GLN A 582 15.74 5.77 2.91
N MET A 583 16.52 4.84 3.49
CA MET A 583 16.79 3.51 2.92
C MET A 583 15.52 2.66 2.87
N VAL A 584 14.78 2.62 3.98
CA VAL A 584 13.51 1.88 4.06
C VAL A 584 12.44 2.59 3.24
N GLY A 585 12.40 3.93 3.27
CA GLY A 585 11.49 4.74 2.46
C GLY A 585 11.69 4.55 0.96
N PHE A 586 12.95 4.42 0.50
CA PHE A 586 13.26 4.11 -0.89
C PHE A 586 12.68 2.77 -1.32
N ALA A 587 12.92 1.70 -0.55
CA ALA A 587 12.34 0.39 -0.83
C ALA A 587 10.80 0.43 -0.78
N ALA A 588 10.22 1.10 0.21
CA ALA A 588 8.77 1.26 0.36
C ALA A 588 8.13 1.94 -0.87
N ARG A 589 8.77 2.99 -1.40
CA ARG A 589 8.31 3.68 -2.63
C ARG A 589 8.40 2.77 -3.85
N PHE A 590 9.51 2.07 -4.03
CA PHE A 590 9.71 1.15 -5.16
C PHE A 590 8.59 0.10 -5.22
N TYR A 591 8.28 -0.54 -4.08
CA TYR A 591 7.25 -1.58 -3.98
C TYR A 591 5.82 -1.05 -3.75
N ARG A 592 5.61 0.28 -3.78
CA ARG A 592 4.31 0.93 -3.52
C ARG A 592 3.61 0.42 -2.25
N THR A 593 4.37 0.27 -1.16
CA THR A 593 3.91 -0.32 0.10
C THR A 593 4.54 0.34 1.33
N GLY A 594 4.04 0.01 2.52
CA GLY A 594 4.51 0.59 3.78
C GLY A 594 5.92 0.17 4.20
N PRO A 595 6.70 1.04 4.88
CA PRO A 595 7.96 0.66 5.54
C PRO A 595 7.83 -0.61 6.37
N ALA A 596 6.74 -0.77 7.13
CA ALA A 596 6.49 -1.97 7.92
C ALA A 596 6.40 -3.24 7.07
N SER A 597 5.67 -3.20 5.95
CA SER A 597 5.54 -4.35 5.05
C SER A 597 6.87 -4.75 4.42
N VAL A 598 7.71 -3.77 4.05
CA VAL A 598 9.08 -4.01 3.57
C VAL A 598 9.91 -4.71 4.65
N LEU A 599 9.88 -4.23 5.89
CA LEU A 599 10.63 -4.82 7.01
C LEU A 599 10.16 -6.24 7.33
N ILE A 600 8.85 -6.49 7.26
CA ILE A 600 8.26 -7.82 7.43
C ILE A 600 8.75 -8.76 6.33
N ARG A 601 8.62 -8.36 5.06
CA ARG A 601 9.11 -9.20 3.95
C ARG A 601 10.61 -9.45 4.05
N TYR A 602 11.40 -8.44 4.44
CA TYR A 602 12.84 -8.59 4.64
C TYR A 602 13.15 -9.65 5.70
N ALA A 603 12.46 -9.62 6.85
CA ALA A 603 12.64 -10.64 7.87
C ALA A 603 12.26 -12.05 7.38
N LEU A 604 11.14 -12.17 6.64
CA LEU A 604 10.70 -13.43 6.05
C LEU A 604 11.76 -14.01 5.09
N GLU A 605 12.36 -13.20 4.21
CA GLU A 605 13.48 -13.60 3.33
C GLU A 605 14.69 -14.11 4.11
N LYS A 606 14.93 -13.61 5.33
CA LYS A 606 16.02 -14.08 6.20
C LYS A 606 15.64 -15.29 7.05
N ASN A 607 14.58 -16.01 6.68
CA ASN A 607 14.05 -17.19 7.36
C ASN A 607 13.60 -16.92 8.81
N ILE A 608 13.03 -15.74 9.07
CA ILE A 608 12.58 -15.32 10.40
C ILE A 608 11.06 -15.33 10.44
N THR A 609 10.47 -15.94 11.47
CA THR A 609 9.03 -15.78 11.73
C THR A 609 8.79 -14.44 12.42
N VAL A 610 7.73 -13.73 12.02
CA VAL A 610 7.41 -12.39 12.51
C VAL A 610 5.99 -12.31 13.08
N VAL A 611 5.84 -11.54 14.15
CA VAL A 611 4.56 -11.31 14.85
C VAL A 611 4.33 -9.82 15.11
N PRO A 612 4.25 -8.97 14.05
CA PRO A 612 4.05 -7.54 14.23
C PRO A 612 2.76 -7.26 15.00
N LYS A 613 2.85 -6.38 16.01
CA LYS A 613 1.67 -5.85 16.72
C LYS A 613 0.99 -4.80 15.86
N SER A 614 -0.33 -4.84 15.73
CA SER A 614 -1.12 -3.72 15.22
C SER A 614 -2.55 -3.75 15.74
N SER A 615 -3.05 -2.61 16.23
CA SER A 615 -4.49 -2.40 16.48
C SER A 615 -5.19 -1.67 15.32
N ASN A 616 -4.43 -1.25 14.31
CA ASN A 616 -4.96 -0.63 13.10
C ASN A 616 -5.27 -1.71 12.04
N ARG A 617 -6.56 -1.81 11.68
CA ARG A 617 -7.09 -2.73 10.67
C ARG A 617 -6.31 -2.69 9.35
N LEU A 618 -6.06 -1.48 8.86
CA LEU A 618 -5.31 -1.27 7.63
C LEU A 618 -3.90 -1.87 7.70
N HIS A 619 -3.19 -1.64 8.81
CA HIS A 619 -1.84 -2.19 8.98
C HIS A 619 -1.85 -3.71 9.07
N ILE A 620 -2.88 -4.33 9.66
CA ILE A 620 -3.00 -5.80 9.70
C ILE A 620 -3.07 -6.35 8.27
N VAL A 621 -3.86 -5.75 7.40
CA VAL A 621 -3.97 -6.19 6.00
C VAL A 621 -2.69 -5.86 5.20
N LEU A 622 -2.09 -4.68 5.39
CA LEU A 622 -0.81 -4.33 4.76
C LEU A 622 0.34 -5.24 5.20
N ASN A 623 0.36 -5.67 6.45
CA ASN A 623 1.34 -6.62 6.96
C ASN A 623 1.18 -7.99 6.28
N LYS A 624 -0.06 -8.46 6.05
CA LYS A 624 -0.32 -9.69 5.28
C LYS A 624 0.23 -9.61 3.86
N ASN A 625 0.08 -8.46 3.18
CA ASN A 625 0.57 -8.28 1.81
C ASN A 625 2.10 -8.42 1.69
N SER A 626 2.85 -8.35 2.80
CA SER A 626 4.28 -8.65 2.77
C SER A 626 4.58 -10.08 2.31
N LEU A 627 3.66 -11.03 2.44
CA LEU A 627 3.86 -12.44 2.04
C LEU A 627 4.06 -12.61 0.53
N ILE A 628 3.44 -11.74 -0.28
CA ILE A 628 3.44 -11.80 -1.75
C ILE A 628 4.44 -10.83 -2.39
N MET A 629 5.18 -10.06 -1.58
CA MET A 629 6.19 -9.14 -2.08
C MET A 629 7.45 -9.90 -2.51
N ASN A 630 8.07 -9.47 -3.61
CA ASN A 630 9.36 -9.98 -4.05
C ASN A 630 10.44 -8.91 -3.95
N LEU A 631 11.20 -8.92 -2.84
CA LEU A 631 12.26 -7.92 -2.63
C LEU A 631 13.45 -8.07 -3.61
N ARG A 632 13.50 -9.13 -4.41
CA ARG A 632 14.58 -9.37 -5.39
C ARG A 632 14.35 -8.65 -6.72
N GLU A 633 13.18 -8.04 -6.93
CA GLU A 633 12.90 -7.24 -8.12
C GLU A 633 13.78 -6.00 -8.24
N SER A 634 14.25 -5.46 -7.10
CA SER A 634 15.20 -4.35 -7.06
C SER A 634 16.39 -4.69 -6.17
N LYS A 635 17.56 -4.84 -6.81
CA LYS A 635 18.84 -5.00 -6.11
C LYS A 635 19.14 -3.81 -5.20
N ASP A 636 18.93 -2.59 -5.69
CA ASP A 636 19.21 -1.36 -4.92
C ASP A 636 18.33 -1.27 -3.67
N ALA A 637 17.05 -1.64 -3.77
CA ALA A 637 16.14 -1.65 -2.63
C ALA A 637 16.58 -2.70 -1.58
N LEU A 638 17.03 -3.87 -2.03
CA LEU A 638 17.52 -4.92 -1.14
C LEU A 638 18.86 -4.53 -0.49
N ASP A 639 19.80 -3.99 -1.26
CA ASP A 639 21.10 -3.50 -0.80
C ASP A 639 20.92 -2.38 0.24
N ALA A 640 19.90 -1.52 0.08
CA ALA A 640 19.58 -0.50 1.08
C ALA A 640 19.15 -1.12 2.44
N LEU A 641 18.49 -2.28 2.43
CA LEU A 641 18.11 -2.97 3.66
C LEU A 641 19.28 -3.77 4.24
N ASP A 642 20.07 -4.42 3.41
CA ASP A 642 21.25 -5.23 3.80
C ASP A 642 22.41 -4.37 4.30
N ASN A 643 22.55 -3.12 3.83
CA ASN A 643 23.57 -2.17 4.30
C ASN A 643 23.08 -1.23 5.42
N PHE A 644 21.87 -1.45 5.96
CA PHE A 644 21.34 -0.61 7.04
C PHE A 644 22.28 -0.63 8.27
N PRO A 645 22.59 0.52 8.90
CA PRO A 645 23.53 0.61 10.01
C PRO A 645 23.20 -0.31 11.19
N HIS A 646 24.22 -1.01 11.71
CA HIS A 646 24.12 -1.87 12.89
C HIS A 646 24.40 -1.14 14.19
N ILE A 647 23.63 -1.48 15.22
CA ILE A 647 24.00 -1.19 16.60
C ILE A 647 24.53 -2.50 17.19
N PRO A 648 25.78 -2.53 17.70
CA PRO A 648 26.39 -3.70 18.32
C PRO A 648 25.53 -4.36 19.41
#